data_AF-A0AAP2YZB0-F1
#
_entry.id   AF-A0AAP2YZB0-F1
#
_cell.length_a   1.000
_cell.length_b   1.000
_cell.length_c   1.000
_cell.angle_alpha   90.00
_cell.angle_beta   90.00
_cell.angle_gamma   90.00
#
_symmetry.space_group_name_H-M   'P 1'
#
loop_
_entity.id
_entity.type
_entity.pdbx_description
1 polymer ?
#
loop_
_entity_poly.entity_id
_entity_poly.type
_entity_poly.pdbx_seq_one_letter_code
_entity_poly.pdbx_strand_id
1 'polypeptide(L)'
;MIVQRRGRRWRRLRPTSRDADLADGLAAAVHDPLWMLCRQWQVGEFRGEDAGSPVDVDVTVEHDELDRFERRGERGGEVVPYEGGPLESAIERERVLTADPPARIAAEAGTVFLETLEANEFLDEDNEPYSASDFDGDYRLSRPTEPMPERDRRYYRVVEDRVLDGATIFDALRDALAADPPTFEDVPLPEGVERLDDIGAERANKYVNAAEAYCEWYLELYDEPGDDGDAWRPTRLEYDGAVVTGSGDDENTFELQGYTGGRLHWHAFSPTEDTLGNVDGAPVTDGGELESTDADRSRIPADDEEPKDDDARKRIDQSNLTDRFEAIGRTERIDSSNLDTTPSSDVNETAADEEEEWLVPTPVTFPGMPSPRWWEVENAGLLFGDVSLDGSNLVRMLVHEFALTYGNDWFRVPIEDVPVGALTRIPECTVTDSFGVSESVTSGEDDEWRLFSHDLPNENHNQGLFLPPTVSDAIESDPVEEVLFGRDPMANLVFALERLVEGTTGEPIDRTEFRRPRLEIVRANPNDDPDEEFVELANSGDDAFSLADCRLEVHSDGELDAGIDLDDEVTLDADKRLTVYTGDAGVRDGIGIGTDASVLEEAETVSVVRFEESDDVGGGDDPDGDDPKFRRVIAKRALSTVDEADAAYRLASTVPDHWYPFSIEPTEAQAGVGGNGGKLGSDGGALTGDDRLLLSILLDAASLDVHVDELPLPEGRLLDPEEESLPKGDGVLKLHEDAVTRSGRTAERHYQYVHWADGTVHCWSGRTVQPGYGELASALRFDVLDDLE
;
A
#
# COMPACT_ATOMS: atom_id res chain seq x y z
N MET A 1 -47.04 -24.13 30.57
CA MET A 1 -46.80 -23.04 29.60
C MET A 1 -46.93 -23.64 28.21
N ILE A 2 -47.96 -23.25 27.47
CA ILE A 2 -48.30 -23.81 26.15
C ILE A 2 -47.54 -23.02 25.10
N VAL A 3 -46.72 -23.68 24.28
CA VAL A 3 -46.42 -23.22 22.92
C VAL A 3 -46.64 -24.42 21.99
N GLN A 4 -47.74 -24.35 21.25
CA GLN A 4 -48.10 -25.33 20.23
C GLN A 4 -47.13 -25.22 19.05
N ARG A 5 -46.23 -26.20 18.87
CA ARG A 5 -45.67 -26.48 17.54
C ARG A 5 -46.74 -27.21 16.73
N ARG A 6 -47.41 -26.49 15.82
CA ARG A 6 -48.19 -27.10 14.73
C ARG A 6 -47.24 -27.92 13.87
N GLY A 7 -47.19 -29.23 14.09
CA GLY A 7 -46.55 -30.16 13.16
C GLY A 7 -47.26 -30.09 11.81
N ARG A 8 -46.56 -29.61 10.77
CA ARG A 8 -47.00 -29.70 9.37
C ARG A 8 -47.20 -31.18 9.05
N ARG A 9 -48.45 -31.63 8.86
CA ARG A 9 -48.73 -32.97 8.32
C ARG A 9 -48.52 -32.90 6.80
N TRP A 10 -47.41 -33.42 6.32
CA TRP A 10 -47.20 -33.67 4.91
C TRP A 10 -48.16 -34.77 4.45
N ARG A 11 -49.15 -34.42 3.62
CA ARG A 11 -49.99 -35.40 2.92
C ARG A 11 -49.25 -35.79 1.65
N ARG A 12 -48.52 -36.90 1.68
CA ARG A 12 -47.94 -37.48 0.45
C ARG A 12 -49.08 -38.10 -0.36
N LEU A 13 -49.46 -37.45 -1.45
CA LEU A 13 -50.28 -38.06 -2.49
C LEU A 13 -49.43 -39.15 -3.15
N ARG A 14 -49.89 -40.40 -3.08
CA ARG A 14 -49.31 -41.50 -3.86
C ARG A 14 -50.28 -41.83 -5.00
N PRO A 15 -49.94 -41.58 -6.27
CA PRO A 15 -50.74 -42.10 -7.36
C PRO A 15 -50.71 -43.63 -7.26
N THR A 16 -51.89 -44.23 -7.15
CA THR A 16 -52.08 -45.67 -7.26
C THR A 16 -52.77 -45.88 -8.59
N SER A 17 -52.06 -46.49 -9.56
CA SER A 17 -52.69 -46.85 -10.82
C SER A 17 -53.79 -47.86 -10.53
N ARG A 18 -54.98 -47.62 -11.10
CA ARG A 18 -56.10 -48.58 -11.03
C ARG A 18 -55.92 -49.74 -12.00
N ASP A 19 -54.99 -49.61 -12.93
CA ASP A 19 -54.67 -50.61 -13.93
C ASP A 19 -53.20 -51.03 -13.82
N ALA A 20 -52.96 -52.34 -13.78
CA ALA A 20 -51.62 -52.91 -13.76
C ALA A 20 -51.07 -53.12 -15.18
N ASP A 21 -51.94 -52.99 -16.20
CA ASP A 21 -51.54 -53.06 -17.59
C ASP A 21 -50.93 -51.72 -18.02
N LEU A 22 -49.64 -51.75 -18.32
CA LEU A 22 -48.90 -50.59 -18.80
C LEU A 22 -49.13 -50.35 -20.31
N ALA A 23 -49.85 -51.24 -21.02
CA ALA A 23 -50.00 -51.16 -22.46
C ALA A 23 -50.63 -49.84 -22.95
N ASP A 24 -51.70 -49.36 -22.32
CA ASP A 24 -52.36 -48.10 -22.73
C ASP A 24 -51.50 -46.86 -22.39
N GLY A 25 -50.79 -46.88 -21.26
CA GLY A 25 -49.86 -45.81 -20.88
C GLY A 25 -48.59 -45.79 -21.73
N LEU A 26 -48.10 -46.96 -22.14
CA LEU A 26 -46.96 -47.13 -23.06
C LEU A 26 -47.34 -46.92 -24.53
N ALA A 27 -48.62 -47.09 -24.89
CA ALA A 27 -49.08 -46.91 -26.26
C ALA A 27 -49.03 -45.45 -26.73
N ALA A 28 -48.93 -44.48 -25.80
CA ALA A 28 -48.87 -43.05 -26.08
C ALA A 28 -49.91 -42.61 -27.14
N ALA A 29 -51.13 -43.12 -27.02
CA ALA A 29 -52.15 -42.96 -28.06
C ALA A 29 -52.59 -41.49 -28.16
N VAL A 30 -52.39 -40.88 -29.33
CA VAL A 30 -52.87 -39.52 -29.61
C VAL A 30 -54.38 -39.59 -29.86
N HIS A 31 -55.16 -39.28 -28.82
CA HIS A 31 -56.63 -39.40 -28.86
C HIS A 31 -57.33 -38.36 -29.75
N ASP A 32 -56.72 -37.19 -29.93
CA ASP A 32 -57.25 -36.14 -30.81
C ASP A 32 -56.10 -35.41 -31.54
N PRO A 33 -55.62 -36.00 -32.65
CA PRO A 33 -54.56 -35.40 -33.45
C PRO A 33 -55.00 -34.05 -34.02
N LEU A 34 -56.28 -33.88 -34.34
CA LEU A 34 -56.82 -32.63 -34.91
C LEU A 34 -56.81 -31.50 -33.89
N TRP A 35 -57.13 -31.77 -32.62
CA TRP A 35 -57.03 -30.77 -31.56
C TRP A 35 -55.58 -30.33 -31.33
N MET A 36 -54.62 -31.26 -31.29
CA MET A 36 -53.19 -30.92 -31.16
C MET A 36 -52.71 -30.08 -32.34
N LEU A 37 -53.03 -30.47 -33.58
CA LEU A 37 -52.69 -29.69 -34.77
C LEU A 37 -53.38 -28.33 -34.77
N CYS A 38 -54.67 -28.23 -34.41
CA CYS A 38 -55.36 -26.95 -34.28
C CYS A 38 -54.75 -26.07 -33.17
N ARG A 39 -54.20 -26.66 -32.10
CA ARG A 39 -53.52 -25.91 -31.06
C ARG A 39 -52.17 -25.39 -31.52
N GLN A 40 -51.37 -26.20 -32.21
CA GLN A 40 -50.15 -25.79 -32.92
C GLN A 40 -50.42 -24.65 -33.91
N TRP A 41 -51.50 -24.75 -34.70
CA TRP A 41 -51.95 -23.67 -35.59
C TRP A 41 -52.31 -22.39 -34.84
N GLN A 42 -53.03 -22.50 -33.71
CA GLN A 42 -53.43 -21.34 -32.90
C GLN A 42 -52.25 -20.62 -32.26
N VAL A 43 -51.23 -21.35 -31.81
CA VAL A 43 -50.01 -20.77 -31.22
C VAL A 43 -49.00 -20.32 -32.29
N GLY A 44 -49.29 -20.60 -33.56
CA GLY A 44 -48.49 -20.10 -34.68
C GLY A 44 -47.40 -21.04 -35.19
N GLU A 45 -47.25 -22.25 -34.63
CA GLU A 45 -46.18 -23.19 -35.03
C GLU A 45 -46.18 -23.53 -36.52
N PHE A 46 -47.34 -23.58 -37.18
CA PHE A 46 -47.42 -23.84 -38.63
C PHE A 46 -47.06 -22.64 -39.50
N ARG A 47 -46.77 -21.48 -38.91
CA ARG A 47 -46.21 -20.36 -39.69
C ARG A 47 -44.79 -20.65 -40.13
N GLY A 48 -44.09 -21.56 -39.45
CA GLY A 48 -42.68 -21.85 -39.69
C GLY A 48 -41.87 -20.61 -39.38
N GLU A 49 -41.37 -20.52 -38.16
CA GLU A 49 -40.29 -19.57 -37.87
C GLU A 49 -38.98 -20.23 -38.29
N ASP A 50 -38.10 -19.44 -38.92
CA ASP A 50 -36.74 -19.88 -39.19
C ASP A 50 -36.04 -20.00 -37.84
N ALA A 51 -36.00 -21.24 -37.33
CA ALA A 51 -35.51 -21.58 -35.99
C ALA A 51 -34.26 -22.45 -36.08
N GLY A 52 -33.37 -22.09 -37.00
CA GLY A 52 -32.04 -22.69 -37.11
C GLY A 52 -31.33 -22.53 -35.77
N SER A 53 -30.89 -23.62 -35.17
CA SER A 53 -29.99 -23.56 -34.01
C SER A 53 -28.55 -23.61 -34.52
N PRO A 54 -27.63 -22.82 -33.97
CA PRO A 54 -26.22 -22.94 -34.29
C PRO A 54 -25.74 -24.35 -33.90
N VAL A 55 -25.02 -25.01 -34.81
CA VAL A 55 -24.49 -26.37 -34.61
C VAL A 55 -22.97 -26.42 -34.69
N ASP A 56 -22.37 -25.42 -35.31
CA ASP A 56 -20.93 -25.32 -35.56
C ASP A 56 -20.59 -23.83 -35.65
N VAL A 57 -19.46 -23.45 -35.06
CA VAL A 57 -18.97 -22.08 -35.01
C VAL A 57 -17.49 -22.12 -35.38
N ASP A 58 -17.13 -21.38 -36.41
CA ASP A 58 -15.77 -21.17 -36.87
C ASP A 58 -15.37 -19.74 -36.46
N VAL A 59 -14.34 -19.61 -35.63
CA VAL A 59 -13.86 -18.32 -35.13
C VAL A 59 -12.38 -18.15 -35.41
N THR A 60 -12.02 -16.94 -35.85
CA THR A 60 -10.64 -16.48 -35.82
C THR A 60 -10.43 -15.74 -34.50
N VAL A 61 -9.39 -16.10 -33.79
CA VAL A 61 -9.00 -15.48 -32.52
C VAL A 61 -7.60 -14.90 -32.70
N GLU A 62 -7.42 -13.68 -32.22
CA GLU A 62 -6.13 -12.97 -32.22
C GLU A 62 -5.75 -12.66 -30.77
N HIS A 63 -4.46 -12.81 -30.47
CA HIS A 63 -3.88 -12.51 -29.17
C HIS A 63 -2.76 -11.48 -29.29
N ASP A 64 -2.89 -10.37 -28.57
CA ASP A 64 -1.85 -9.36 -28.43
C ASP A 64 -1.28 -9.44 -27.00
N GLU A 65 -0.04 -9.92 -26.86
CA GLU A 65 0.60 -10.09 -25.55
C GLU A 65 0.88 -8.74 -24.85
N LEU A 66 0.84 -8.76 -23.52
CA LEU A 66 1.30 -7.66 -22.68
C LEU A 66 2.81 -7.47 -22.86
N ASP A 67 3.18 -6.31 -23.39
CA ASP A 67 4.56 -5.98 -23.79
C ASP A 67 5.28 -5.18 -22.69
N ARG A 68 4.63 -4.13 -22.21
CA ARG A 68 5.23 -3.16 -21.28
C ARG A 68 4.18 -2.49 -20.40
N PHE A 69 4.64 -1.86 -19.32
CA PHE A 69 3.79 -1.14 -18.39
C PHE A 69 4.48 0.11 -17.83
N GLU A 70 3.69 1.00 -17.23
CA GLU A 70 4.13 2.23 -16.57
C GLU A 70 3.53 2.29 -15.16
N ARG A 71 4.38 2.55 -14.16
CA ARG A 71 3.95 2.92 -12.79
C ARG A 71 3.82 4.44 -12.69
N ARG A 72 2.63 4.97 -12.95
CA ARG A 72 2.47 6.41 -13.18
C ARG A 72 2.46 7.23 -11.88
N GLY A 73 1.79 6.77 -10.83
CA GLY A 73 1.74 7.47 -9.54
C GLY A 73 1.46 8.98 -9.65
N GLU A 74 2.02 9.80 -8.74
CA GLU A 74 1.85 11.27 -8.78
C GLU A 74 2.80 11.98 -9.75
N ARG A 75 4.01 11.45 -9.97
CA ARG A 75 5.07 12.14 -10.72
C ARG A 75 5.27 11.64 -12.15
N GLY A 76 4.55 10.59 -12.57
CA GLY A 76 4.84 9.83 -13.78
C GLY A 76 5.93 8.78 -13.53
N GLY A 77 5.89 7.69 -14.28
CA GLY A 77 6.91 6.65 -14.25
C GLY A 77 7.65 6.52 -15.57
N GLU A 78 8.69 5.70 -15.59
CA GLU A 78 9.26 5.22 -16.83
C GLU A 78 8.43 4.03 -17.35
N VAL A 79 8.36 3.91 -18.67
CA VAL A 79 7.76 2.74 -19.32
C VAL A 79 8.81 1.63 -19.32
N VAL A 80 8.49 0.49 -18.71
CA VAL A 80 9.40 -0.64 -18.58
C VAL A 80 8.82 -1.91 -19.21
N PRO A 81 9.66 -2.80 -19.76
CA PRO A 81 9.21 -4.09 -20.27
C PRO A 81 8.48 -4.92 -19.22
N TYR A 82 7.50 -5.70 -19.64
CA TYR A 82 6.85 -6.68 -18.77
C TYR A 82 7.62 -8.01 -18.80
N GLU A 83 8.29 -8.37 -17.70
CA GLU A 83 9.16 -9.55 -17.63
C GLU A 83 8.45 -10.82 -17.13
N GLY A 84 7.13 -10.78 -16.99
CA GLY A 84 6.32 -11.88 -16.44
C GLY A 84 5.97 -11.69 -14.96
N GLY A 85 5.53 -12.78 -14.32
CA GLY A 85 5.03 -12.74 -12.93
C GLY A 85 3.57 -12.26 -12.80
N PRO A 86 3.13 -11.92 -11.59
CA PRO A 86 1.83 -11.30 -11.31
C PRO A 86 1.86 -9.78 -11.52
N LEU A 87 0.87 -9.23 -12.22
CA LEU A 87 0.75 -7.79 -12.46
C LEU A 87 0.48 -7.00 -11.17
N GLU A 88 -0.16 -7.60 -10.17
CA GLU A 88 -0.31 -7.00 -8.83
C GLU A 88 1.05 -6.69 -8.21
N SER A 89 2.02 -7.63 -8.23
CA SER A 89 3.35 -7.34 -7.69
C SER A 89 4.05 -6.24 -8.50
N ALA A 90 3.97 -6.30 -9.84
CA ALA A 90 4.60 -5.30 -10.70
C ALA A 90 4.05 -3.88 -10.50
N ILE A 91 2.76 -3.72 -10.19
CA ILE A 91 2.12 -2.42 -9.94
C ILE A 91 2.22 -2.01 -8.46
N GLU A 92 1.92 -2.89 -7.52
CA GLU A 92 1.70 -2.53 -6.12
C GLU A 92 2.98 -2.42 -5.29
N ARG A 93 4.08 -3.04 -5.74
CA ARG A 93 5.31 -3.18 -4.96
C ARG A 93 5.88 -1.85 -4.45
N GLU A 94 6.25 -1.86 -3.18
CA GLU A 94 6.91 -0.76 -2.48
C GLU A 94 8.33 -1.14 -2.04
N ARG A 95 9.16 -0.13 -1.79
CA ARG A 95 10.51 -0.32 -1.21
C ARG A 95 10.40 -0.80 0.24
N VAL A 96 11.08 -1.89 0.59
CA VAL A 96 11.07 -2.52 1.93
C VAL A 96 12.50 -2.59 2.47
N LEU A 97 13.37 -3.32 1.78
CA LEU A 97 14.77 -3.59 2.08
C LEU A 97 15.68 -2.39 1.90
N THR A 98 15.30 -1.46 1.03
CA THR A 98 16.09 -0.29 0.66
C THR A 98 15.67 0.99 1.40
N ALA A 99 14.60 0.90 2.19
CA ALA A 99 13.98 2.00 2.93
C ALA A 99 13.90 1.68 4.44
N ASP A 100 15.04 1.32 5.02
CA ASP A 100 15.23 0.93 6.43
C ASP A 100 14.45 -0.36 6.83
N PRO A 101 15.02 -1.55 6.54
CA PRO A 101 14.31 -2.80 6.74
C PRO A 101 14.08 -3.09 8.23
N PRO A 102 12.92 -3.70 8.57
CA PRO A 102 12.67 -4.25 9.88
C PRO A 102 13.82 -5.08 10.47
N ALA A 103 14.11 -4.88 11.77
CA ALA A 103 15.22 -5.54 12.46
C ALA A 103 15.15 -7.08 12.48
N ARG A 104 13.97 -7.67 12.23
CA ARG A 104 13.84 -9.11 12.02
C ARG A 104 14.42 -9.55 10.68
N ILE A 105 14.08 -8.83 9.62
CA ILE A 105 14.60 -9.07 8.28
C ILE A 105 16.12 -8.86 8.29
N ALA A 106 16.60 -7.77 8.89
CA ALA A 106 18.03 -7.51 9.02
C ALA A 106 18.77 -8.63 9.79
N ALA A 107 18.21 -9.12 10.90
CA ALA A 107 18.82 -10.22 11.67
C ALA A 107 18.86 -11.55 10.91
N GLU A 108 17.77 -11.89 10.21
CA GLU A 108 17.68 -13.10 9.38
C GLU A 108 18.64 -13.02 8.21
N ALA A 109 18.69 -11.88 7.51
CA ALA A 109 19.64 -11.63 6.43
C ALA A 109 21.10 -11.72 6.92
N GLY A 110 21.42 -11.19 8.10
CA GLY A 110 22.75 -11.34 8.70
C GLY A 110 23.12 -12.80 8.99
N THR A 111 22.15 -13.65 9.31
CA THR A 111 22.36 -15.09 9.46
C THR A 111 22.63 -15.75 8.10
N VAL A 112 21.86 -15.39 7.08
CA VAL A 112 22.06 -15.90 5.70
C VAL A 112 23.43 -15.50 5.15
N PHE A 113 23.93 -14.30 5.46
CA PHE A 113 25.29 -13.91 5.09
C PHE A 113 26.34 -14.87 5.69
N LEU A 114 26.25 -15.20 6.98
CA LEU A 114 27.16 -16.15 7.63
C LEU A 114 27.06 -17.55 7.00
N GLU A 115 25.84 -18.02 6.72
CA GLU A 115 25.61 -19.29 6.02
C GLU A 115 26.20 -19.28 4.61
N THR A 116 26.15 -18.14 3.92
CA THR A 116 26.69 -17.98 2.56
C THR A 116 28.22 -17.97 2.56
N LEU A 117 28.86 -17.39 3.59
CA LEU A 117 30.30 -17.50 3.81
C LEU A 117 30.71 -18.97 4.04
N GLU A 118 29.98 -19.70 4.89
CA GLU A 118 30.23 -21.12 5.14
C GLU A 118 30.07 -21.96 3.86
N ALA A 119 28.98 -21.74 3.12
CA ALA A 119 28.67 -22.46 1.88
C ALA A 119 29.74 -22.27 0.79
N ASN A 120 30.39 -21.10 0.75
CA ASN A 120 31.49 -20.78 -0.15
C ASN A 120 32.87 -21.12 0.44
N GLU A 121 32.92 -21.84 1.56
CA GLU A 121 34.13 -22.25 2.27
C GLU A 121 35.04 -21.09 2.69
N PHE A 122 34.48 -19.90 2.92
CA PHE A 122 35.18 -18.79 3.55
C PHE A 122 35.12 -18.98 5.07
N LEU A 123 36.11 -19.72 5.58
CA LEU A 123 36.22 -20.12 6.98
C LEU A 123 37.40 -19.42 7.68
N ASP A 124 37.48 -19.57 9.00
CA ASP A 124 38.62 -19.06 9.78
C ASP A 124 39.91 -19.88 9.58
N GLU A 125 40.98 -19.54 10.31
CA GLU A 125 42.26 -20.24 10.21
C GLU A 125 42.23 -21.69 10.72
N ASP A 126 41.26 -22.02 11.59
CA ASP A 126 41.03 -23.36 12.15
C ASP A 126 39.99 -24.17 11.36
N ASN A 127 39.50 -23.61 10.24
CA ASN A 127 38.49 -24.19 9.34
C ASN A 127 37.11 -24.35 10.03
N GLU A 128 36.77 -23.41 10.91
CA GLU A 128 35.46 -23.26 11.54
C GLU A 128 34.67 -22.09 10.91
N PRO A 129 33.31 -22.14 10.92
CA PRO A 129 32.47 -21.05 10.43
C PRO A 129 32.58 -19.81 11.32
N TYR A 130 32.48 -18.62 10.71
CA TYR A 130 32.41 -17.36 11.44
C TYR A 130 31.08 -17.18 12.17
N SER A 131 31.12 -16.37 13.21
CA SER A 131 29.98 -15.93 13.99
C SER A 131 29.85 -14.40 13.95
N ALA A 132 28.71 -13.86 14.37
CA ALA A 132 28.52 -12.41 14.41
C ALA A 132 29.56 -11.67 15.28
N SER A 133 30.06 -12.31 16.35
CA SER A 133 31.08 -11.73 17.21
C SER A 133 32.46 -11.60 16.56
N ASP A 134 32.66 -12.24 15.41
CA ASP A 134 33.90 -12.13 14.64
C ASP A 134 33.89 -10.88 13.74
N PHE A 135 32.80 -10.11 13.64
CA PHE A 135 32.75 -8.88 12.83
C PHE A 135 32.73 -7.64 13.72
N ASP A 136 33.09 -6.48 13.15
CA ASP A 136 33.02 -5.20 13.83
C ASP A 136 31.60 -4.91 14.38
N GLY A 137 31.53 -4.18 15.50
CA GLY A 137 30.26 -3.81 16.13
C GLY A 137 29.37 -2.97 15.23
N ASP A 138 29.95 -2.22 14.29
CA ASP A 138 29.21 -1.41 13.32
C ASP A 138 28.38 -2.25 12.33
N TYR A 139 28.71 -3.54 12.15
CA TYR A 139 27.93 -4.48 11.33
C TYR A 139 27.00 -5.38 12.14
N ARG A 140 26.86 -5.13 13.45
CA ARG A 140 25.95 -5.89 14.31
C ARG A 140 24.68 -5.10 14.54
N LEU A 141 23.57 -5.83 14.64
CA LEU A 141 22.27 -5.21 14.82
C LEU A 141 22.25 -4.40 16.12
N SER A 142 22.00 -3.10 15.99
CA SER A 142 21.88 -2.17 17.10
C SER A 142 20.41 -1.98 17.50
N ARG A 143 20.18 -1.55 18.74
CA ARG A 143 18.83 -1.21 19.20
C ARG A 143 18.54 0.27 18.86
N PRO A 144 17.43 0.55 18.17
CA PRO A 144 17.00 1.92 17.89
C PRO A 144 16.67 2.71 19.16
N THR A 145 16.75 4.03 19.09
CA THR A 145 16.50 4.94 20.23
C THR A 145 15.01 5.24 20.44
N GLU A 146 14.18 4.94 19.44
CA GLU A 146 12.75 5.22 19.46
C GLU A 146 12.04 4.37 20.52
N PRO A 147 11.05 4.95 21.22
CA PRO A 147 10.19 4.20 22.12
C PRO A 147 9.48 3.04 21.42
N MET A 148 9.47 1.87 22.06
CA MET A 148 8.87 0.68 21.45
C MET A 148 8.11 -0.21 22.47
N PRO A 149 7.11 -0.99 22.03
CA PRO A 149 6.38 -1.89 22.90
C PRO A 149 7.26 -2.93 23.61
N GLU A 150 6.77 -3.51 24.71
CA GLU A 150 7.53 -4.53 25.46
C GLU A 150 7.89 -5.75 24.60
N ARG A 151 7.03 -6.13 23.65
CA ARG A 151 7.29 -7.22 22.70
C ARG A 151 8.60 -6.98 21.94
N ASP A 152 8.74 -5.81 21.34
CA ASP A 152 9.86 -5.44 20.48
C ASP A 152 11.15 -5.28 21.29
N ARG A 153 11.07 -4.69 22.50
CA ARG A 153 12.20 -4.65 23.44
C ARG A 153 12.72 -6.03 23.82
N ARG A 154 11.82 -7.00 24.00
CA ARG A 154 12.22 -8.38 24.32
C ARG A 154 12.94 -9.03 23.15
N TYR A 155 12.56 -8.70 21.91
CA TYR A 155 13.27 -9.14 20.72
C TYR A 155 14.71 -8.58 20.72
N TYR A 156 14.88 -7.26 20.81
CA TYR A 156 16.22 -6.63 20.83
C TYR A 156 17.10 -7.16 21.96
N ARG A 157 16.57 -7.39 23.17
CA ARG A 157 17.35 -8.00 24.28
C ARG A 157 18.01 -9.33 23.92
N VAL A 158 17.45 -10.07 22.95
CA VAL A 158 17.99 -11.34 22.47
C VAL A 158 19.01 -11.12 21.36
N VAL A 159 18.74 -10.22 20.41
CA VAL A 159 19.50 -10.11 19.15
C VAL A 159 20.55 -8.99 19.13
N GLU A 160 20.33 -7.90 19.87
CA GLU A 160 21.22 -6.72 19.93
C GLU A 160 22.67 -7.13 20.23
N ASP A 161 23.61 -6.67 19.40
CA ASP A 161 25.06 -6.97 19.46
C ASP A 161 25.39 -8.49 19.43
N ARG A 162 24.44 -9.35 19.03
CA ARG A 162 24.63 -10.81 18.94
C ARG A 162 24.37 -11.40 17.56
N VAL A 163 23.75 -10.63 16.67
CA VAL A 163 23.52 -11.00 15.28
C VAL A 163 24.09 -9.90 14.38
N LEU A 164 24.43 -10.28 13.15
CA LEU A 164 24.81 -9.31 12.14
C LEU A 164 23.58 -8.54 11.66
N ASP A 165 23.79 -7.28 11.34
CA ASP A 165 22.83 -6.47 10.61
C ASP A 165 23.00 -6.74 9.11
N GLY A 166 22.15 -7.64 8.59
CA GLY A 166 22.20 -8.03 7.19
C GLY A 166 21.93 -6.88 6.22
N ALA A 167 21.15 -5.88 6.63
CA ALA A 167 20.86 -4.72 5.79
C ALA A 167 22.10 -3.83 5.65
N THR A 168 22.77 -3.54 6.77
CA THR A 168 24.04 -2.78 6.77
C THR A 168 25.13 -3.52 5.99
N ILE A 169 25.17 -4.85 6.10
CA ILE A 169 26.08 -5.71 5.30
C ILE A 169 25.74 -5.61 3.81
N PHE A 170 24.45 -5.69 3.46
CA PHE A 170 24.01 -5.60 2.08
C PHE A 170 24.38 -4.25 1.48
N ASP A 171 24.13 -3.13 2.16
CA ASP A 171 24.50 -1.79 1.69
C ASP A 171 26.01 -1.68 1.42
N ALA A 172 26.84 -2.13 2.36
CA ALA A 172 28.29 -2.10 2.20
C ALA A 172 28.77 -2.96 1.00
N LEU A 173 28.18 -4.15 0.81
CA LEU A 173 28.52 -5.04 -0.29
C LEU A 173 27.97 -4.53 -1.63
N ARG A 174 26.75 -3.98 -1.64
CA ARG A 174 26.11 -3.38 -2.81
C ARG A 174 27.01 -2.27 -3.39
N ASP A 175 27.45 -1.36 -2.53
CA ASP A 175 28.28 -0.22 -2.93
C ASP A 175 29.66 -0.69 -3.44
N ALA A 176 30.25 -1.69 -2.77
CA ALA A 176 31.51 -2.30 -3.19
C ALA A 176 31.42 -2.99 -4.56
N LEU A 177 30.30 -3.66 -4.82
CA LEU A 177 30.04 -4.39 -6.05
C LEU A 177 29.65 -3.47 -7.21
N ALA A 178 28.93 -2.38 -6.95
CA ALA A 178 28.52 -1.43 -7.99
C ALA A 178 29.67 -0.57 -8.53
N ALA A 179 30.81 -0.46 -7.81
CA ALA A 179 31.99 0.24 -8.31
C ALA A 179 32.55 -0.39 -9.60
N ASP A 180 33.09 0.44 -10.51
CA ASP A 180 33.76 -0.03 -11.74
C ASP A 180 35.27 0.34 -11.75
N PRO A 181 36.19 -0.65 -11.56
CA PRO A 181 35.92 -2.04 -11.21
C PRO A 181 35.48 -2.18 -9.74
N PRO A 182 34.88 -3.33 -9.34
CA PRO A 182 34.43 -3.56 -7.97
C PRO A 182 35.56 -3.33 -6.94
N THR A 183 35.25 -2.66 -5.84
CA THR A 183 36.21 -2.28 -4.80
C THR A 183 35.78 -2.75 -3.43
N PHE A 184 36.56 -3.63 -2.81
CA PHE A 184 36.27 -4.22 -1.50
C PHE A 184 37.12 -3.57 -0.39
N GLU A 185 37.15 -2.22 -0.34
CA GLU A 185 37.91 -1.50 0.69
C GLU A 185 37.15 -1.37 2.01
N ASP A 186 35.84 -1.08 1.96
CA ASP A 186 34.98 -0.83 3.11
C ASP A 186 33.86 -1.89 3.21
N VAL A 187 34.24 -3.17 3.18
CA VAL A 187 33.31 -4.31 3.23
C VAL A 187 33.36 -5.05 4.56
N PRO A 188 32.27 -5.73 4.97
CA PRO A 188 32.21 -6.46 6.23
C PRO A 188 33.19 -7.64 6.24
N LEU A 189 34.31 -7.48 6.91
CA LEU A 189 35.35 -8.51 7.09
C LEU A 189 35.43 -8.95 8.55
N PRO A 190 35.73 -10.23 8.80
CA PRO A 190 35.93 -10.70 10.16
C PRO A 190 37.24 -10.17 10.76
N GLU A 191 37.28 -10.04 12.09
CA GLU A 191 38.43 -9.65 12.89
C GLU A 191 39.66 -10.47 12.49
N GLY A 192 40.77 -9.78 12.27
CA GLY A 192 42.02 -10.38 11.78
C GLY A 192 42.17 -10.39 10.26
N VAL A 193 41.15 -9.98 9.50
CA VAL A 193 41.23 -9.72 8.05
C VAL A 193 41.00 -8.24 7.79
N GLU A 194 42.09 -7.45 7.69
CA GLU A 194 42.00 -6.01 7.43
C GLU A 194 41.69 -5.68 5.96
N ARG A 195 42.21 -6.48 5.01
CA ARG A 195 41.96 -6.32 3.57
C ARG A 195 41.91 -7.68 2.88
N LEU A 196 41.08 -7.83 1.86
CA LEU A 196 41.02 -9.06 1.04
C LEU A 196 42.34 -9.38 0.33
N ASP A 197 43.14 -8.36 -0.01
CA ASP A 197 44.46 -8.55 -0.63
C ASP A 197 45.46 -9.29 0.28
N ASP A 198 45.24 -9.27 1.59
CA ASP A 198 46.17 -9.82 2.58
C ASP A 198 46.02 -11.34 2.77
N ILE A 199 44.88 -11.91 2.37
CA ILE A 199 44.53 -13.33 2.61
C ILE A 199 44.75 -14.23 1.41
N GLY A 200 45.25 -13.67 0.30
CA GLY A 200 45.57 -14.39 -0.94
C GLY A 200 44.34 -14.64 -1.82
N ALA A 201 44.57 -14.66 -3.14
CA ALA A 201 43.50 -14.65 -4.15
C ALA A 201 42.48 -15.79 -4.02
N GLU A 202 42.89 -17.00 -3.61
CA GLU A 202 41.97 -18.13 -3.48
C GLU A 202 40.95 -17.90 -2.35
N ARG A 203 41.39 -17.41 -1.18
CA ARG A 203 40.49 -17.12 -0.05
C ARG A 203 39.69 -15.85 -0.29
N ALA A 204 40.29 -14.83 -0.92
CA ALA A 204 39.57 -13.63 -1.33
C ALA A 204 38.42 -13.94 -2.32
N ASN A 205 38.65 -14.80 -3.32
CA ASN A 205 37.60 -15.20 -4.27
C ASN A 205 36.43 -15.92 -3.58
N LYS A 206 36.69 -16.72 -2.52
CA LYS A 206 35.63 -17.36 -1.74
C LYS A 206 34.72 -16.34 -1.05
N TYR A 207 35.29 -15.27 -0.50
CA TYR A 207 34.51 -14.17 0.06
C TYR A 207 33.71 -13.43 -1.02
N VAL A 208 34.33 -13.11 -2.16
CA VAL A 208 33.64 -12.41 -3.26
C VAL A 208 32.46 -13.23 -3.77
N ASN A 209 32.62 -14.54 -4.00
CA ASN A 209 31.52 -15.42 -4.40
C ASN A 209 30.40 -15.45 -3.34
N ALA A 210 30.76 -15.43 -2.05
CA ALA A 210 29.77 -15.38 -0.98
C ALA A 210 29.03 -14.04 -0.94
N ALA A 211 29.74 -12.93 -1.13
CA ALA A 211 29.14 -11.60 -1.19
C ALA A 211 28.19 -11.46 -2.39
N GLU A 212 28.59 -11.95 -3.56
CA GLU A 212 27.73 -11.96 -4.76
C GLU A 212 26.47 -12.80 -4.53
N ALA A 213 26.61 -14.02 -4.01
CA ALA A 213 25.47 -14.90 -3.71
C ALA A 213 24.54 -14.32 -2.63
N TYR A 214 25.09 -13.63 -1.64
CA TYR A 214 24.31 -12.95 -0.61
C TYR A 214 23.51 -11.78 -1.19
N CYS A 215 24.14 -10.92 -1.99
CA CYS A 215 23.45 -9.79 -2.63
C CYS A 215 22.37 -10.25 -3.61
N GLU A 216 22.63 -11.31 -4.40
CA GLU A 216 21.64 -11.92 -5.29
C GLU A 216 20.44 -12.43 -4.49
N TRP A 217 20.67 -13.21 -3.43
CA TRP A 217 19.60 -13.68 -2.55
C TRP A 217 18.81 -12.54 -1.89
N TYR A 218 19.50 -11.48 -1.42
CA TYR A 218 18.86 -10.36 -0.73
C TYR A 218 17.95 -9.56 -1.68
N LEU A 219 18.36 -9.37 -2.94
CA LEU A 219 17.56 -8.69 -3.97
C LEU A 219 16.35 -9.50 -4.42
N GLU A 220 16.40 -10.84 -4.34
CA GLU A 220 15.26 -11.71 -4.67
C GLU A 220 14.23 -11.85 -3.53
N LEU A 221 14.51 -11.32 -2.33
CA LEU A 221 13.65 -11.52 -1.16
C LEU A 221 12.30 -10.79 -1.28
N TYR A 222 12.32 -9.57 -1.83
CA TYR A 222 11.12 -8.78 -2.12
C TYR A 222 11.20 -8.24 -3.55
N ASP A 223 10.07 -8.30 -4.26
CA ASP A 223 9.86 -7.51 -5.46
C ASP A 223 9.76 -6.04 -5.03
N GLU A 224 10.75 -5.23 -5.38
CA GLU A 224 10.77 -3.79 -5.12
C GLU A 224 10.69 -2.99 -6.42
N PRO A 225 10.15 -1.76 -6.39
CA PRO A 225 10.23 -0.87 -7.54
C PRO A 225 11.68 -0.39 -7.70
N GLY A 226 12.13 -0.30 -8.95
CA GLY A 226 13.41 0.32 -9.30
C GLY A 226 13.31 1.85 -9.20
N ASP A 227 14.10 2.54 -10.01
CA ASP A 227 14.05 4.00 -10.15
C ASP A 227 13.03 4.47 -11.21
N ASP A 228 12.23 3.55 -11.75
CA ASP A 228 11.22 3.73 -12.79
C ASP A 228 9.87 4.25 -12.26
N GLY A 229 9.78 4.54 -10.96
CA GLY A 229 8.64 5.21 -10.33
C GLY A 229 7.76 4.31 -9.46
N ASP A 230 6.87 4.98 -8.71
CA ASP A 230 5.87 4.40 -7.80
C ASP A 230 4.49 4.53 -8.45
N ALA A 231 3.67 3.47 -8.38
CA ALA A 231 2.30 3.51 -8.91
C ALA A 231 1.31 4.13 -7.90
N TRP A 232 1.65 4.20 -6.62
CA TRP A 232 0.75 4.69 -5.60
C TRP A 232 0.54 6.21 -5.70
N ARG A 233 -0.74 6.63 -5.68
CA ARG A 233 -1.16 8.02 -5.54
C ARG A 233 -1.64 8.29 -4.13
N PRO A 234 -0.79 8.81 -3.22
CA PRO A 234 -1.21 9.11 -1.86
C PRO A 234 -2.30 10.18 -1.83
N THR A 235 -2.40 11.07 -2.82
CA THR A 235 -3.44 12.12 -2.82
C THR A 235 -4.85 11.60 -3.13
N ARG A 236 -4.98 10.38 -3.68
CA ARG A 236 -6.26 9.74 -4.01
C ARG A 236 -6.52 8.42 -3.30
N LEU A 237 -5.48 7.87 -2.65
CA LEU A 237 -5.51 6.56 -2.01
C LEU A 237 -5.86 5.46 -3.03
N GLU A 238 -5.18 5.48 -4.17
CA GLU A 238 -5.33 4.52 -5.29
C GLU A 238 -4.00 4.34 -6.01
N TYR A 239 -3.85 3.25 -6.73
CA TYR A 239 -2.78 3.01 -7.69
C TYR A 239 -3.17 3.56 -9.07
N ASP A 240 -2.18 4.11 -9.76
CA ASP A 240 -2.30 4.62 -11.12
C ASP A 240 -1.15 4.11 -11.98
N GLY A 241 -1.49 3.65 -13.18
CA GLY A 241 -0.53 3.09 -14.12
C GLY A 241 -1.16 2.84 -15.48
N ALA A 242 -0.37 2.30 -16.39
CA ALA A 242 -0.85 1.91 -17.70
C ALA A 242 -0.11 0.66 -18.18
N VAL A 243 -0.76 -0.11 -19.06
CA VAL A 243 -0.21 -1.31 -19.69
C VAL A 243 -0.42 -1.24 -21.19
N VAL A 244 0.48 -1.86 -21.94
CA VAL A 244 0.40 -1.92 -23.40
C VAL A 244 0.40 -3.36 -23.87
N THR A 245 -0.53 -3.68 -24.76
CA THR A 245 -0.58 -4.98 -25.45
C THR A 245 -0.29 -4.81 -26.94
N GLY A 246 0.38 -5.80 -27.54
CA GLY A 246 0.70 -5.80 -28.96
C GLY A 246 1.81 -4.82 -29.33
N SER A 247 2.05 -4.66 -30.63
CA SER A 247 3.08 -3.76 -31.16
C SER A 247 2.66 -3.16 -32.50
N GLY A 248 3.26 -2.02 -32.87
CA GLY A 248 3.02 -1.39 -34.18
C GLY A 248 1.57 -0.96 -34.38
N ASP A 249 0.94 -1.46 -35.44
CA ASP A 249 -0.45 -1.11 -35.80
C ASP A 249 -1.51 -1.81 -34.90
N ASP A 250 -1.11 -2.84 -34.14
CA ASP A 250 -1.96 -3.59 -33.20
C ASP A 250 -1.75 -3.17 -31.74
N GLU A 251 -0.96 -2.12 -31.50
CA GLU A 251 -0.71 -1.59 -30.16
C GLU A 251 -2.01 -1.03 -29.54
N ASN A 252 -2.30 -1.46 -28.31
CA ASN A 252 -3.40 -0.97 -27.51
C ASN A 252 -2.90 -0.60 -26.11
N THR A 253 -3.22 0.61 -25.66
CA THR A 253 -2.87 1.10 -24.31
C THR A 253 -4.10 1.06 -23.41
N PHE A 254 -3.93 0.53 -22.19
CA PHE A 254 -4.94 0.50 -21.16
C PHE A 254 -4.45 1.22 -19.89
N GLU A 255 -5.23 2.17 -19.40
CA GLU A 255 -4.96 2.85 -18.15
C GLU A 255 -5.62 2.13 -16.97
N LEU A 256 -4.88 2.04 -15.88
CA LEU A 256 -5.35 1.58 -14.58
C LEU A 256 -5.79 2.82 -13.78
N GLN A 257 -7.10 3.04 -13.66
CA GLN A 257 -7.64 4.16 -12.88
C GLN A 257 -8.54 3.67 -11.74
N GLY A 258 -8.32 4.20 -10.53
CA GLY A 258 -9.18 3.90 -9.37
C GLY A 258 -8.93 2.52 -8.74
N TYR A 259 -7.81 1.87 -9.05
CA TYR A 259 -7.45 0.61 -8.42
C TYR A 259 -6.99 0.87 -6.99
N THR A 260 -7.68 0.30 -6.01
CA THR A 260 -7.43 0.57 -4.58
C THR A 260 -6.63 -0.53 -3.91
N GLY A 261 -5.97 -1.39 -4.69
CA GLY A 261 -5.24 -2.57 -4.24
C GLY A 261 -6.13 -3.80 -4.03
N GLY A 262 -5.49 -4.93 -3.74
CA GLY A 262 -6.14 -6.20 -3.44
C GLY A 262 -6.18 -7.13 -4.65
N ARG A 263 -7.37 -7.36 -5.22
CA ARG A 263 -7.49 -8.19 -6.44
C ARG A 263 -7.63 -7.32 -7.67
N LEU A 264 -6.62 -7.37 -8.53
CA LEU A 264 -6.66 -6.72 -9.82
C LEU A 264 -7.53 -7.54 -10.78
N HIS A 265 -8.29 -6.84 -11.62
CA HIS A 265 -9.23 -7.46 -12.56
C HIS A 265 -9.28 -6.66 -13.86
N TRP A 266 -9.67 -7.32 -14.96
CA TRP A 266 -9.76 -6.69 -16.29
C TRP A 266 -10.53 -5.37 -16.31
N HIS A 267 -11.61 -5.23 -15.52
CA HIS A 267 -12.43 -4.03 -15.49
C HIS A 267 -11.80 -2.84 -14.75
N ALA A 268 -10.64 -3.03 -14.13
CA ALA A 268 -9.82 -1.92 -13.62
C ALA A 268 -9.11 -1.17 -14.75
N PHE A 269 -9.00 -1.78 -15.93
CA PHE A 269 -8.34 -1.24 -17.10
C PHE A 269 -9.34 -0.58 -18.05
N SER A 270 -9.02 0.64 -18.47
CA SER A 270 -9.79 1.40 -19.47
C SER A 270 -8.91 1.68 -20.69
N PRO A 271 -9.34 1.33 -21.91
CA PRO A 271 -8.56 1.63 -23.12
C PRO A 271 -8.47 3.15 -23.34
N THR A 272 -7.34 3.62 -23.87
CA THR A 272 -7.10 5.03 -24.19
C THR A 272 -6.49 5.18 -25.58
N GLU A 273 -6.74 6.33 -26.23
CA GLU A 273 -6.07 6.74 -27.48
C GLU A 273 -4.63 7.21 -27.23
N ASP A 274 -4.27 7.49 -25.97
CA ASP A 274 -2.92 7.91 -25.60
C ASP A 274 -1.94 6.74 -25.76
N THR A 275 -0.83 6.96 -26.46
CA THR A 275 0.21 5.96 -26.61
C THR A 275 1.29 6.13 -25.55
N LEU A 276 1.74 5.03 -24.96
CA LEU A 276 2.95 5.01 -24.15
C LEU A 276 4.18 5.00 -25.05
N GLY A 277 5.18 5.81 -24.73
CA GLY A 277 6.44 5.84 -25.47
C GLY A 277 7.11 4.47 -25.53
N ASN A 278 7.93 4.25 -26.56
CA ASN A 278 8.79 3.07 -26.63
C ASN A 278 9.91 3.18 -25.60
N VAL A 279 10.33 2.04 -25.04
CA VAL A 279 11.50 1.96 -24.17
C VAL A 279 12.75 2.31 -24.99
N ASP A 280 13.55 3.27 -24.53
CA ASP A 280 14.79 3.70 -25.20
C ASP A 280 15.81 2.53 -25.19
N GLY A 281 15.86 1.79 -26.30
CA GLY A 281 16.68 0.58 -26.42
C GLY A 281 16.10 -0.51 -27.32
N ALA A 282 14.80 -0.43 -27.65
CA ALA A 282 14.19 -1.31 -28.64
C ALA A 282 14.76 -1.01 -30.05
N PRO A 283 15.11 -2.03 -30.86
CA PRO A 283 15.66 -1.81 -32.20
C PRO A 283 14.60 -1.17 -33.10
N VAL A 284 14.74 0.13 -33.36
CA VAL A 284 13.97 0.83 -34.40
C VAL A 284 14.30 0.19 -35.75
N THR A 285 13.35 -0.55 -36.33
CA THR A 285 13.41 -0.94 -37.74
C THR A 285 13.12 0.29 -38.59
N ASP A 286 14.17 0.90 -39.12
CA ASP A 286 14.12 2.03 -40.06
C ASP A 286 13.42 1.62 -41.36
N GLY A 287 12.09 1.75 -41.38
CA GLY A 287 11.25 1.75 -42.57
C GLY A 287 11.12 3.17 -43.11
N GLY A 288 12.19 3.68 -43.73
CA GLY A 288 12.25 5.07 -44.15
C GLY A 288 11.17 5.50 -45.14
N GLU A 289 10.51 6.63 -44.86
CA GLU A 289 10.18 7.64 -45.87
C GLU A 289 10.59 9.03 -45.37
N LEU A 290 11.64 9.56 -45.99
CA LEU A 290 12.13 10.92 -45.82
C LEU A 290 11.09 11.90 -46.38
N GLU A 291 10.31 12.55 -45.52
CA GLU A 291 9.73 13.86 -45.82
C GLU A 291 10.30 14.95 -44.91
N SER A 292 11.16 15.76 -45.51
CA SER A 292 11.71 16.98 -44.95
C SER A 292 10.62 18.05 -44.79
N THR A 293 10.53 18.67 -43.62
CA THR A 293 10.31 20.13 -43.54
C THR A 293 10.83 20.72 -42.23
N ASP A 294 11.57 21.82 -42.40
CA ASP A 294 12.14 22.70 -41.38
C ASP A 294 11.11 23.24 -40.37
N ALA A 295 11.47 23.25 -39.08
CA ALA A 295 11.03 24.29 -38.14
C ALA A 295 11.96 24.41 -36.90
N ASP A 296 12.82 25.42 -36.98
CA ASP A 296 13.14 26.38 -35.91
C ASP A 296 13.57 25.88 -34.52
N ARG A 297 14.86 25.54 -34.42
CA ARG A 297 15.61 25.59 -33.15
C ARG A 297 15.90 27.05 -32.79
N SER A 298 15.11 27.66 -31.92
CA SER A 298 15.59 28.74 -31.06
C SER A 298 14.72 28.99 -29.81
N ARG A 299 15.21 28.55 -28.64
CA ARG A 299 15.34 29.29 -27.37
C ARG A 299 15.24 28.34 -26.16
N ILE A 300 16.40 27.97 -25.64
CA ILE A 300 16.57 27.56 -24.25
C ILE A 300 17.10 28.81 -23.51
N PRO A 301 16.41 29.37 -22.49
CA PRO A 301 17.06 30.21 -21.51
C PRO A 301 17.83 29.29 -20.55
N ALA A 302 19.11 29.56 -20.39
CA ALA A 302 19.92 29.01 -19.31
C ALA A 302 19.54 29.71 -18.01
N ASP A 303 18.99 28.97 -17.06
CA ASP A 303 19.07 29.28 -15.64
C ASP A 303 19.82 28.12 -14.99
N ASP A 304 21.10 28.38 -14.72
CA ASP A 304 21.97 27.54 -13.88
C ASP A 304 21.60 27.83 -12.42
N GLU A 305 20.82 26.96 -11.79
CA GLU A 305 20.83 26.79 -10.34
C GLU A 305 21.32 25.37 -10.03
N GLU A 306 22.57 25.27 -9.61
CA GLU A 306 23.13 24.06 -8.99
C GLU A 306 22.39 23.81 -7.67
N PRO A 307 21.73 22.65 -7.46
CA PRO A 307 21.24 22.30 -6.14
C PRO A 307 22.43 22.02 -5.23
N LYS A 308 22.45 22.72 -4.09
CA LYS A 308 23.29 22.40 -2.95
C LYS A 308 22.51 21.45 -2.06
N ASP A 309 22.53 20.17 -2.37
CA ASP A 309 22.15 19.14 -1.42
C ASP A 309 23.26 18.08 -1.38
N ASP A 310 23.86 17.93 -0.20
CA ASP A 310 24.85 16.90 0.10
C ASP A 310 24.21 15.49 0.21
N ASP A 311 22.88 15.37 0.10
CA ASP A 311 22.13 14.10 0.14
C ASP A 311 22.04 13.35 -1.21
N ALA A 312 22.34 13.99 -2.33
CA ALA A 312 22.31 13.34 -3.65
C ALA A 312 23.45 12.31 -3.86
N ARG A 313 24.36 12.13 -2.88
CA ARG A 313 25.55 11.26 -3.00
C ARG A 313 25.34 9.79 -2.58
N LYS A 314 24.14 9.40 -2.13
CA LYS A 314 23.85 8.01 -1.73
C LYS A 314 23.08 7.17 -2.76
N ARG A 315 22.80 7.68 -3.96
CA ARG A 315 22.13 6.90 -5.01
C ARG A 315 23.13 6.18 -5.90
N ILE A 316 23.44 4.95 -5.51
CA ILE A 316 24.09 3.97 -6.38
C ILE A 316 22.98 3.15 -7.05
N ASP A 317 22.97 3.22 -8.38
CA ASP A 317 21.99 2.68 -9.32
C ASP A 317 21.90 1.14 -9.24
N GLN A 318 20.76 0.63 -8.76
CA GLN A 318 20.46 -0.80 -8.63
C GLN A 318 20.47 -1.53 -9.98
N SER A 319 20.20 -0.82 -11.09
CA SER A 319 20.16 -1.44 -12.43
C SER A 319 21.52 -2.01 -12.83
N ASN A 320 22.63 -1.36 -12.44
CA ASN A 320 23.98 -1.86 -12.71
C ASN A 320 24.30 -3.17 -12.00
N LEU A 321 23.66 -3.45 -10.85
CA LEU A 321 23.84 -4.70 -10.12
C LEU A 321 23.00 -5.82 -10.72
N THR A 322 21.74 -5.55 -11.03
CA THR A 322 20.85 -6.51 -11.70
C THR A 322 21.44 -6.94 -13.05
N ASP A 323 21.85 -6.00 -13.89
CA ASP A 323 22.52 -6.28 -15.18
C ASP A 323 23.79 -7.13 -15.02
N ARG A 324 24.54 -6.88 -13.94
CA ARG A 324 25.79 -7.60 -13.65
C ARG A 324 25.53 -9.01 -13.14
N PHE A 325 24.49 -9.23 -12.32
CA PHE A 325 24.09 -10.56 -11.87
C PHE A 325 23.46 -11.37 -13.02
N GLU A 326 22.66 -10.76 -13.88
CA GLU A 326 22.16 -11.40 -15.11
C GLU A 326 23.30 -11.83 -16.05
N ALA A 327 24.37 -11.02 -16.16
CA ALA A 327 25.54 -11.36 -16.94
C ALA A 327 26.35 -12.55 -16.38
N ILE A 328 26.33 -12.75 -15.06
CA ILE A 328 27.04 -13.84 -14.35
C ILE A 328 26.20 -15.14 -14.36
N GLY A 329 24.88 -15.03 -14.15
CA GLY A 329 23.93 -16.15 -14.07
C GLY A 329 23.78 -16.99 -15.36
N ARG A 330 24.21 -16.50 -16.52
CA ARG A 330 24.17 -17.26 -17.79
C ARG A 330 25.18 -18.41 -17.89
N THR A 331 26.11 -18.59 -16.94
CA THR A 331 27.21 -19.56 -17.12
C THR A 331 27.01 -20.92 -16.44
N GLU A 332 26.21 -21.07 -15.37
CA GLU A 332 26.05 -22.38 -14.71
C GLU A 332 24.64 -22.66 -14.14
N ARG A 333 23.64 -22.85 -15.02
CA ARG A 333 22.46 -23.67 -14.66
C ARG A 333 21.82 -24.33 -15.88
N ILE A 334 22.41 -25.43 -16.36
CA ILE A 334 21.73 -26.40 -17.23
C ILE A 334 22.01 -27.82 -16.73
N ASP A 335 21.01 -28.44 -16.09
CA ASP A 335 20.73 -29.86 -16.28
C ASP A 335 19.21 -30.07 -16.32
N SER A 336 18.62 -29.79 -17.48
CA SER A 336 17.25 -30.16 -17.83
C SER A 336 17.26 -31.15 -18.99
N SER A 337 17.84 -32.33 -18.77
CA SER A 337 17.71 -33.45 -19.70
C SER A 337 16.35 -34.17 -19.52
N ASN A 338 15.33 -33.65 -20.24
CA ASN A 338 14.10 -34.29 -20.77
C ASN A 338 12.82 -33.46 -20.49
N LEU A 339 12.60 -32.41 -21.28
CA LEU A 339 11.29 -32.12 -21.84
C LEU A 339 11.51 -31.53 -23.24
N ASP A 340 10.89 -32.14 -24.24
CA ASP A 340 10.99 -31.74 -25.65
C ASP A 340 9.97 -30.61 -25.89
N THR A 341 10.37 -29.39 -25.56
CA THR A 341 9.76 -28.13 -26.00
C THR A 341 10.90 -27.14 -26.11
N THR A 342 11.48 -27.04 -27.31
CA THR A 342 12.42 -25.98 -27.64
C THR A 342 11.68 -24.65 -27.75
N PRO A 343 11.97 -23.64 -26.93
CA PRO A 343 11.65 -22.26 -27.29
C PRO A 343 12.66 -21.81 -28.35
N SER A 344 12.14 -21.31 -29.47
CA SER A 344 12.97 -20.70 -30.50
C SER A 344 13.46 -19.36 -29.99
N SER A 345 14.76 -19.20 -29.85
CA SER A 345 15.41 -17.91 -29.64
C SER A 345 15.47 -17.17 -30.98
N ASP A 346 14.38 -16.55 -31.38
CA ASP A 346 14.38 -15.51 -32.41
C ASP A 346 13.78 -14.24 -31.77
N VAL A 347 14.43 -13.11 -32.03
CA VAL A 347 14.12 -11.79 -31.48
C VAL A 347 12.72 -11.37 -31.96
N ASN A 348 11.80 -11.12 -31.02
CA ASN A 348 10.37 -10.84 -31.25
C ASN A 348 10.14 -9.63 -32.17
N GLU A 349 9.66 -9.89 -33.39
CA GLU A 349 8.55 -9.12 -33.95
C GLU A 349 7.28 -9.75 -33.36
N THR A 350 6.64 -9.10 -32.39
CA THR A 350 5.38 -9.56 -31.79
C THR A 350 4.23 -9.23 -32.76
N ALA A 351 4.10 -10.05 -33.81
CA ALA A 351 2.92 -10.09 -34.65
C ALA A 351 1.81 -10.84 -33.90
N ALA A 352 0.55 -10.39 -34.00
CA ALA A 352 -0.59 -11.08 -33.42
C ALA A 352 -0.62 -12.55 -33.87
N ASP A 353 -0.74 -13.48 -32.91
CA ASP A 353 -0.94 -14.89 -33.20
C ASP A 353 -2.41 -15.10 -33.61
N GLU A 354 -2.64 -15.32 -34.91
CA GLU A 354 -3.95 -15.65 -35.48
C GLU A 354 -4.21 -17.16 -35.43
N GLU A 355 -5.29 -17.57 -34.77
CA GLU A 355 -5.73 -18.97 -34.70
C GLU A 355 -7.16 -19.16 -35.22
N GLU A 356 -7.39 -20.21 -36.02
CA GLU A 356 -8.73 -20.62 -36.48
C GLU A 356 -9.23 -21.82 -35.65
N GLU A 357 -10.34 -21.65 -34.93
CA GLU A 357 -10.95 -22.69 -34.09
C GLU A 357 -12.34 -23.13 -34.56
N TRP A 358 -12.59 -24.44 -34.50
CA TRP A 358 -13.88 -25.07 -34.81
C TRP A 358 -14.55 -25.54 -33.52
N LEU A 359 -15.63 -24.86 -33.13
CA LEU A 359 -16.24 -24.99 -31.82
C LEU A 359 -17.72 -25.41 -31.90
N VAL A 360 -18.15 -26.16 -30.89
CA VAL A 360 -19.55 -26.59 -30.77
C VAL A 360 -20.31 -25.65 -29.81
N PRO A 361 -21.27 -24.86 -30.31
CA PRO A 361 -22.04 -23.94 -29.47
C PRO A 361 -22.94 -24.72 -28.51
N THR A 362 -22.94 -24.33 -27.25
CA THR A 362 -23.78 -24.95 -26.22
C THR A 362 -24.85 -23.96 -25.75
N PRO A 363 -26.15 -24.33 -25.71
CA PRO A 363 -27.18 -23.45 -25.16
C PRO A 363 -26.83 -23.02 -23.73
N VAL A 364 -26.99 -21.73 -23.42
CA VAL A 364 -26.83 -21.22 -22.07
C VAL A 364 -27.86 -21.90 -21.17
N THR A 365 -27.40 -22.43 -20.04
CA THR A 365 -28.27 -23.04 -19.03
C THR A 365 -27.93 -22.49 -17.65
N PHE A 366 -28.93 -22.33 -16.80
CA PHE A 366 -28.75 -21.89 -15.41
C PHE A 366 -29.70 -22.65 -14.46
N PRO A 367 -29.35 -22.78 -13.17
CA PRO A 367 -30.20 -23.46 -12.20
C PRO A 367 -31.60 -22.83 -12.11
N GLY A 368 -32.64 -23.62 -12.35
CA GLY A 368 -34.03 -23.15 -12.33
C GLY A 368 -34.56 -22.66 -13.69
N MET A 369 -33.78 -22.78 -14.77
CA MET A 369 -34.26 -22.54 -16.14
C MET A 369 -35.29 -23.60 -16.56
N PRO A 370 -36.45 -23.21 -17.12
CA PRO A 370 -37.44 -24.17 -17.63
C PRO A 370 -36.91 -24.89 -18.88
N SER A 371 -37.20 -26.19 -19.00
CA SER A 371 -36.81 -26.95 -20.19
C SER A 371 -37.53 -26.43 -21.45
N PRO A 372 -36.80 -26.00 -22.51
CA PRO A 372 -37.41 -25.32 -23.66
C PRO A 372 -38.28 -26.24 -24.53
N ARG A 373 -38.10 -27.57 -24.46
CA ARG A 373 -38.83 -28.54 -25.32
C ARG A 373 -39.84 -29.42 -24.57
N TRP A 374 -39.80 -29.45 -23.23
CA TRP A 374 -40.59 -30.39 -22.43
C TRP A 374 -41.19 -29.71 -21.21
N TRP A 375 -42.37 -30.18 -20.81
CA TRP A 375 -43.00 -29.69 -19.59
C TRP A 375 -42.30 -30.37 -18.41
N GLU A 376 -41.35 -29.68 -17.80
CA GLU A 376 -40.72 -30.11 -16.57
C GLU A 376 -41.46 -29.49 -15.38
N VAL A 377 -41.86 -30.31 -14.40
CA VAL A 377 -42.38 -29.81 -13.13
C VAL A 377 -41.18 -29.61 -12.22
N GLU A 378 -40.69 -28.38 -12.18
CA GLU A 378 -39.42 -27.98 -11.58
C GLU A 378 -39.24 -28.46 -10.14
N ASN A 379 -38.01 -28.87 -9.83
CA ASN A 379 -37.52 -29.12 -8.49
C ASN A 379 -36.28 -28.23 -8.27
N ALA A 380 -36.48 -26.91 -8.31
CA ALA A 380 -35.39 -25.93 -8.28
C ALA A 380 -35.11 -25.42 -6.85
N GLY A 381 -33.83 -25.36 -6.47
CA GLY A 381 -33.35 -24.73 -5.22
C GLY A 381 -33.22 -23.21 -5.29
N LEU A 382 -33.47 -22.60 -6.46
CA LEU A 382 -33.39 -21.16 -6.72
C LEU A 382 -34.75 -20.67 -7.24
N LEU A 383 -35.28 -19.59 -6.66
CA LEU A 383 -36.58 -19.01 -7.04
C LEU A 383 -36.36 -17.56 -7.46
N PHE A 384 -36.17 -17.33 -8.76
CA PHE A 384 -35.80 -16.03 -9.30
C PHE A 384 -36.76 -14.90 -8.86
N GLY A 385 -38.06 -15.17 -8.75
CA GLY A 385 -39.05 -14.19 -8.30
C GLY A 385 -38.98 -13.75 -6.82
N ASP A 386 -38.10 -14.34 -6.00
CA ASP A 386 -37.88 -13.99 -4.59
C ASP A 386 -36.51 -13.32 -4.36
N VAL A 387 -35.76 -13.05 -5.44
CA VAL A 387 -34.55 -12.24 -5.36
C VAL A 387 -34.96 -10.80 -5.02
N SER A 388 -34.53 -10.33 -3.85
CA SER A 388 -34.72 -8.95 -3.40
C SER A 388 -34.16 -7.99 -4.43
N LEU A 389 -35.04 -7.29 -5.15
CA LEU A 389 -34.70 -6.11 -5.94
C LEU A 389 -34.77 -4.90 -5.00
N ASP A 390 -33.71 -4.69 -4.22
CA ASP A 390 -33.38 -3.33 -3.81
C ASP A 390 -33.04 -2.59 -5.11
N GLY A 391 -33.86 -1.61 -5.51
CA GLY A 391 -33.79 -0.93 -6.82
C GLY A 391 -32.49 -0.16 -7.11
N SER A 392 -31.44 -0.43 -6.36
CA SER A 392 -30.07 0.05 -6.47
C SER A 392 -29.15 -0.85 -7.31
N ASN A 393 -29.54 -2.09 -7.65
CA ASN A 393 -28.66 -3.01 -8.39
C ASN A 393 -29.16 -3.31 -9.82
N LEU A 394 -28.77 -2.44 -10.76
CA LEU A 394 -29.10 -2.54 -12.19
C LEU A 394 -28.62 -3.87 -12.81
N VAL A 395 -27.43 -4.35 -12.46
CA VAL A 395 -26.86 -5.59 -13.00
C VAL A 395 -27.72 -6.80 -12.62
N ARG A 396 -28.18 -6.88 -11.36
CA ARG A 396 -29.11 -7.94 -10.93
C ARG A 396 -30.43 -7.88 -11.70
N MET A 397 -30.94 -6.69 -12.02
CA MET A 397 -32.15 -6.53 -12.83
C MET A 397 -31.93 -7.03 -14.26
N LEU A 398 -30.79 -6.69 -14.88
CA LEU A 398 -30.43 -7.15 -16.23
C LEU A 398 -30.30 -8.67 -16.31
N VAL A 399 -29.58 -9.30 -15.36
CA VAL A 399 -29.45 -10.77 -15.28
C VAL A 399 -30.82 -11.44 -15.12
N HIS A 400 -31.72 -10.81 -14.37
CA HIS A 400 -33.07 -11.32 -14.17
C HIS A 400 -33.93 -11.24 -15.43
N GLU A 401 -33.88 -10.10 -16.15
CA GLU A 401 -34.55 -9.93 -17.43
C GLU A 401 -34.01 -10.91 -18.48
N PHE A 402 -32.69 -11.06 -18.56
CA PHE A 402 -32.03 -12.07 -19.38
C PHE A 402 -32.56 -13.47 -19.07
N ALA A 403 -32.51 -13.90 -17.80
CA ALA A 403 -32.91 -15.24 -17.39
C ALA A 403 -34.41 -15.52 -17.62
N LEU A 404 -35.29 -14.53 -17.45
CA LEU A 404 -36.73 -14.73 -17.59
C LEU A 404 -37.25 -14.60 -19.03
N THR A 405 -36.65 -13.73 -19.84
CA THR A 405 -37.19 -13.33 -21.14
C THR A 405 -36.36 -13.87 -22.31
N TYR A 406 -35.03 -13.88 -22.20
CA TYR A 406 -34.14 -14.06 -23.34
C TYR A 406 -33.27 -15.32 -23.29
N GLY A 407 -33.06 -15.93 -22.12
CA GLY A 407 -32.08 -17.00 -21.94
C GLY A 407 -32.26 -18.26 -22.79
N ASN A 408 -33.41 -18.44 -23.46
CA ASN A 408 -33.72 -19.63 -24.26
C ASN A 408 -33.03 -19.63 -25.64
N ASP A 409 -32.58 -18.48 -26.15
CA ASP A 409 -31.99 -18.32 -27.49
C ASP A 409 -30.52 -17.91 -27.44
N TRP A 410 -29.86 -18.09 -26.29
CA TRP A 410 -28.44 -17.76 -26.11
C TRP A 410 -27.57 -19.01 -26.12
N PHE A 411 -26.43 -18.91 -26.79
CA PHE A 411 -25.43 -19.96 -26.87
C PHE A 411 -24.11 -19.45 -26.31
N ARG A 412 -23.36 -20.34 -25.66
CA ARG A 412 -21.98 -20.12 -25.24
C ARG A 412 -21.07 -20.95 -26.14
N VAL A 413 -20.02 -20.30 -26.61
CA VAL A 413 -18.90 -20.92 -27.31
C VAL A 413 -17.68 -20.79 -26.39
N PRO A 414 -17.16 -21.88 -25.81
CA PRO A 414 -15.97 -21.81 -24.96
C PRO A 414 -14.72 -21.78 -25.83
N ILE A 415 -13.93 -20.71 -25.74
CA ILE A 415 -12.55 -20.65 -26.25
C ILE A 415 -11.68 -21.22 -25.13
N GLU A 416 -10.95 -22.31 -25.40
CA GLU A 416 -10.25 -23.08 -24.35
C GLU A 416 -8.86 -22.52 -24.04
N ASP A 417 -8.16 -21.99 -25.04
CA ASP A 417 -6.74 -21.62 -24.96
C ASP A 417 -6.50 -20.10 -24.91
N VAL A 418 -7.37 -19.36 -24.22
CA VAL A 418 -7.19 -17.90 -24.04
C VAL A 418 -5.99 -17.63 -23.11
N PRO A 419 -4.91 -16.98 -23.60
CA PRO A 419 -3.73 -16.68 -22.80
C PRO A 419 -4.04 -15.59 -21.76
N VAL A 420 -3.35 -15.70 -20.63
CA VAL A 420 -3.35 -14.70 -19.58
C VAL A 420 -2.21 -13.72 -19.85
N GLY A 421 -2.44 -12.43 -19.64
CA GLY A 421 -1.50 -11.38 -20.03
C GLY A 421 -1.60 -11.02 -21.51
N ALA A 422 -2.79 -11.13 -22.11
CA ALA A 422 -3.01 -10.76 -23.49
C ALA A 422 -4.38 -10.09 -23.70
N LEU A 423 -4.45 -9.22 -24.70
CA LEU A 423 -5.69 -8.76 -25.30
C LEU A 423 -6.16 -9.80 -26.30
N THR A 424 -7.36 -10.35 -26.09
CA THR A 424 -7.97 -11.32 -27.02
C THR A 424 -9.04 -10.66 -27.85
N ARG A 425 -8.94 -10.77 -29.17
CA ARG A 425 -9.88 -10.26 -30.17
C ARG A 425 -10.48 -11.41 -30.97
N ILE A 426 -11.71 -11.22 -31.45
CA ILE A 426 -12.41 -12.18 -32.32
C ILE A 426 -12.78 -11.43 -33.60
N PRO A 427 -11.84 -11.30 -34.56
CA PRO A 427 -12.06 -10.54 -35.79
C PRO A 427 -13.15 -11.14 -36.67
N GLU A 428 -13.22 -12.46 -36.75
CA GLU A 428 -14.18 -13.19 -37.57
C GLU A 428 -14.89 -14.28 -36.77
N CYS A 429 -16.21 -14.37 -36.94
CA CYS A 429 -17.04 -15.43 -36.39
C CYS A 429 -18.06 -15.87 -37.44
N THR A 430 -18.01 -17.12 -37.86
CA THR A 430 -18.95 -17.72 -38.80
C THR A 430 -19.73 -18.82 -38.11
N VAL A 431 -21.05 -18.66 -38.04
CA VAL A 431 -21.94 -19.62 -37.43
C VAL A 431 -22.64 -20.43 -38.51
N THR A 432 -22.56 -21.76 -38.40
CA THR A 432 -23.34 -22.67 -39.24
C THR A 432 -24.52 -23.23 -38.45
N ASP A 433 -25.72 -23.09 -39.00
CA ASP A 433 -26.96 -23.53 -38.38
C ASP A 433 -27.32 -25.00 -38.71
N SER A 434 -28.35 -25.51 -38.03
CA SER A 434 -28.86 -26.87 -38.23
C SER A 434 -29.44 -27.15 -39.63
N PHE A 435 -29.67 -26.12 -40.45
CA PHE A 435 -30.10 -26.23 -41.85
C PHE A 435 -28.93 -26.19 -42.82
N GLY A 436 -27.69 -26.01 -42.34
CA GLY A 436 -26.47 -25.93 -43.13
C GLY A 436 -26.27 -24.56 -43.78
N VAL A 437 -26.93 -23.51 -43.27
CA VAL A 437 -26.68 -22.13 -43.64
C VAL A 437 -25.55 -21.60 -42.76
N SER A 438 -24.51 -21.06 -43.38
CA SER A 438 -23.40 -20.41 -42.70
C SER A 438 -23.52 -18.90 -42.88
N GLU A 439 -23.41 -18.15 -41.79
CA GLU A 439 -23.50 -16.70 -41.77
C GLU A 439 -22.39 -16.14 -40.88
N SER A 440 -21.74 -15.07 -41.35
CA SER A 440 -20.79 -14.32 -40.53
C SER A 440 -21.58 -13.48 -39.53
N VAL A 441 -21.25 -13.63 -38.25
CA VAL A 441 -21.88 -12.94 -37.15
C VAL A 441 -20.93 -11.85 -36.68
N THR A 442 -21.43 -10.61 -36.65
CA THR A 442 -20.73 -9.49 -36.04
C THR A 442 -21.09 -9.39 -34.56
N SER A 443 -20.26 -8.70 -33.78
CA SER A 443 -20.64 -8.34 -32.41
C SER A 443 -21.96 -7.55 -32.39
N GLY A 444 -22.66 -7.59 -31.25
CA GLY A 444 -23.89 -6.83 -31.05
C GLY A 444 -23.63 -5.32 -31.05
N GLU A 445 -23.76 -4.68 -32.21
CA GLU A 445 -23.63 -3.22 -32.42
C GLU A 445 -24.93 -2.45 -32.10
N ASP A 446 -25.58 -2.71 -30.96
CA ASP A 446 -26.62 -1.77 -30.50
C ASP A 446 -25.91 -0.68 -29.67
N ASP A 447 -25.98 0.56 -30.14
CA ASP A 447 -25.17 1.74 -29.76
C ASP A 447 -25.21 2.15 -28.27
N GLU A 448 -25.86 1.41 -27.38
CA GLU A 448 -26.17 1.89 -26.03
C GLU A 448 -25.45 1.15 -24.88
N TRP A 449 -25.03 -0.11 -25.01
CA TRP A 449 -24.29 -0.80 -23.93
C TRP A 449 -23.71 -2.18 -24.32
N ARG A 450 -22.56 -2.54 -23.73
CA ARG A 450 -21.92 -3.87 -23.79
C ARG A 450 -21.48 -4.34 -22.39
N LEU A 451 -21.26 -5.63 -22.21
CA LEU A 451 -20.71 -6.22 -20.99
C LEU A 451 -19.59 -7.19 -21.34
N PHE A 452 -18.54 -7.24 -20.53
CA PHE A 452 -17.40 -8.18 -20.65
C PHE A 452 -16.52 -7.97 -21.89
N SER A 453 -16.34 -6.72 -22.33
CA SER A 453 -15.39 -6.33 -23.39
C SER A 453 -14.89 -4.90 -23.16
N HIS A 454 -13.69 -4.58 -23.63
CA HIS A 454 -13.22 -3.21 -23.79
C HIS A 454 -13.67 -2.64 -25.13
N ASP A 455 -13.88 -1.31 -25.18
CA ASP A 455 -14.16 -0.58 -26.40
C ASP A 455 -12.85 0.03 -26.90
N LEU A 456 -12.19 -0.66 -27.84
CA LEU A 456 -10.86 -0.30 -28.30
C LEU A 456 -10.92 0.93 -29.23
N PRO A 457 -9.98 1.88 -29.11
CA PRO A 457 -9.97 3.10 -29.92
C PRO A 457 -9.65 2.86 -31.41
N ASN A 458 -8.95 1.76 -31.74
CA ASN A 458 -8.54 1.46 -33.11
C ASN A 458 -9.72 1.05 -34.01
N GLU A 459 -9.73 1.52 -35.27
CA GLU A 459 -10.83 1.31 -36.23
C GLU A 459 -10.97 -0.14 -36.75
N ASN A 460 -9.95 -0.98 -36.53
CA ASN A 460 -9.94 -2.39 -36.92
C ASN A 460 -10.32 -3.25 -35.72
N HIS A 461 -11.53 -3.82 -35.73
CA HIS A 461 -12.04 -4.67 -34.65
C HIS A 461 -12.05 -3.97 -33.29
N ASN A 462 -12.98 -3.01 -33.11
CA ASN A 462 -13.13 -2.14 -31.94
C ASN A 462 -13.40 -2.87 -30.60
N GLN A 463 -13.20 -4.18 -30.50
CA GLN A 463 -13.60 -4.99 -29.36
C GLN A 463 -12.59 -6.09 -29.05
N GLY A 464 -12.19 -6.14 -27.80
CA GLY A 464 -11.38 -7.21 -27.24
C GLY A 464 -11.53 -7.29 -25.73
N LEU A 465 -11.06 -8.37 -25.14
CA LEU A 465 -10.98 -8.52 -23.69
C LEU A 465 -9.51 -8.66 -23.30
N PHE A 466 -9.00 -7.71 -22.53
CA PHE A 466 -7.70 -7.81 -21.91
C PHE A 466 -7.84 -8.63 -20.63
N LEU A 467 -7.13 -9.74 -20.54
CA LEU A 467 -7.07 -10.57 -19.35
C LEU A 467 -5.70 -10.36 -18.67
N PRO A 468 -5.59 -9.48 -17.67
CA PRO A 468 -4.32 -9.24 -17.00
C PRO A 468 -3.84 -10.49 -16.24
N PRO A 469 -2.51 -10.68 -16.11
CA PRO A 469 -1.91 -11.75 -15.33
C PRO A 469 -2.06 -11.46 -13.84
N THR A 470 -3.18 -11.93 -13.29
CA THR A 470 -3.64 -11.57 -11.94
C THR A 470 -3.51 -12.72 -10.95
N VAL A 471 -3.31 -12.37 -9.68
CA VAL A 471 -3.12 -13.35 -8.62
C VAL A 471 -4.43 -14.07 -8.32
N SER A 472 -4.39 -15.41 -8.39
CA SER A 472 -5.54 -16.25 -8.02
C SER A 472 -5.75 -16.32 -6.51
N ASP A 473 -4.67 -16.57 -5.77
CA ASP A 473 -4.66 -16.66 -4.30
C ASP A 473 -3.27 -16.26 -3.80
N ALA A 474 -3.22 -15.41 -2.77
CA ALA A 474 -1.98 -14.95 -2.14
C ALA A 474 -2.03 -15.22 -0.63
N ILE A 475 -0.86 -15.39 -0.02
CA ILE A 475 -0.74 -15.32 1.43
C ILE A 475 -0.50 -13.85 1.77
N GLU A 476 -1.42 -13.28 2.55
CA GLU A 476 -1.36 -11.89 3.02
C GLU A 476 -1.03 -11.88 4.51
N SER A 477 -0.16 -10.97 4.93
CA SER A 477 0.13 -10.74 6.36
C SER A 477 -1.06 -10.05 7.06
N ASP A 478 -1.04 -10.03 8.39
CA ASP A 478 -1.83 -9.01 9.09
C ASP A 478 -1.34 -7.61 8.66
N PRO A 479 -2.18 -6.56 8.65
CA PRO A 479 -1.75 -5.21 8.30
C PRO A 479 -0.61 -4.73 9.22
N VAL A 480 0.46 -4.23 8.62
CA VAL A 480 1.58 -3.62 9.36
C VAL A 480 1.32 -2.14 9.63
N GLU A 481 0.52 -1.50 8.77
CA GLU A 481 -0.05 -0.17 9.00
C GLU A 481 -1.54 -0.14 8.70
N GLU A 482 -2.29 0.68 9.43
CA GLU A 482 -3.72 0.90 9.24
C GLU A 482 -4.07 2.35 9.59
N VAL A 483 -4.65 3.06 8.63
CA VAL A 483 -5.14 4.42 8.79
C VAL A 483 -6.62 4.49 8.44
N LEU A 484 -7.43 4.96 9.39
CA LEU A 484 -8.85 5.20 9.17
C LEU A 484 -9.09 6.67 8.87
N PHE A 485 -9.53 6.95 7.65
CA PHE A 485 -9.99 8.26 7.21
C PHE A 485 -11.49 8.39 7.41
N GLY A 486 -11.92 9.45 8.08
CA GLY A 486 -13.35 9.71 8.23
C GLY A 486 -13.67 11.19 8.36
N ARG A 487 -14.85 11.54 7.87
CA ARG A 487 -15.37 12.90 7.97
C ARG A 487 -16.06 13.07 9.32
N ASP A 488 -15.80 14.20 9.98
CA ASP A 488 -16.55 14.65 11.16
C ASP A 488 -17.45 15.84 10.77
N PRO A 489 -18.77 15.61 10.60
CA PRO A 489 -19.71 16.68 10.26
C PRO A 489 -19.89 17.75 11.34
N MET A 490 -19.59 17.45 12.61
CA MET A 490 -19.73 18.40 13.73
C MET A 490 -18.53 19.33 13.81
N ALA A 491 -17.32 18.81 13.58
CA ALA A 491 -16.10 19.61 13.53
C ALA A 491 -15.88 20.28 12.17
N ASN A 492 -16.57 19.81 11.12
CA ASN A 492 -16.34 20.21 9.73
C ASN A 492 -14.87 19.99 9.30
N LEU A 493 -14.31 18.85 9.73
CA LEU A 493 -12.96 18.40 9.44
C LEU A 493 -12.99 16.96 8.92
N VAL A 494 -11.93 16.57 8.23
CA VAL A 494 -11.61 15.17 7.99
C VAL A 494 -10.53 14.76 8.98
N PHE A 495 -10.61 13.56 9.52
CA PHE A 495 -9.59 13.00 10.40
C PHE A 495 -9.00 11.76 9.75
N ALA A 496 -7.68 11.62 9.85
CA ALA A 496 -7.00 10.35 9.77
C ALA A 496 -6.67 9.87 11.18
N LEU A 497 -7.04 8.63 11.48
CA LEU A 497 -6.71 7.94 12.71
C LEU A 497 -5.66 6.89 12.34
N GLU A 498 -4.41 7.15 12.70
CA GLU A 498 -3.31 6.19 12.53
C GLU A 498 -3.44 5.13 13.62
N ARG A 499 -3.98 3.96 13.28
CA ARG A 499 -4.29 2.92 14.27
C ARG A 499 -3.14 1.96 14.43
N LEU A 500 -2.56 1.51 13.33
CA LEU A 500 -1.38 0.65 13.31
C LEU A 500 -0.25 1.38 12.57
N VAL A 501 0.95 1.32 13.13
CA VAL A 501 2.20 1.72 12.48
C VAL A 501 3.16 0.55 12.48
N GLU A 502 4.01 0.46 11.47
CA GLU A 502 5.02 -0.59 11.44
C GLU A 502 6.10 -0.28 12.50
N GLY A 503 6.30 -1.20 13.43
CA GLY A 503 7.35 -1.09 14.43
C GLY A 503 8.73 -1.42 13.86
N THR A 504 9.78 -1.07 14.61
CA THR A 504 11.18 -1.34 14.21
C THR A 504 11.51 -2.81 14.01
N THR A 505 10.67 -3.72 14.52
CA THR A 505 10.81 -5.17 14.31
C THR A 505 9.97 -5.71 13.15
N GLY A 506 9.25 -4.85 12.42
CA GLY A 506 8.34 -5.20 11.31
C GLY A 506 6.96 -5.66 11.76
N GLU A 507 6.70 -5.57 13.06
CA GLU A 507 5.40 -5.92 13.63
C GLU A 507 4.55 -4.69 13.86
N PRO A 508 3.23 -4.78 13.67
CA PRO A 508 2.34 -3.64 13.90
C PRO A 508 2.37 -3.21 15.37
N ILE A 509 2.42 -1.89 15.57
CA ILE A 509 2.22 -1.21 16.85
C ILE A 509 0.84 -0.57 16.84
N ASP A 510 -0.04 -0.99 17.75
CA ASP A 510 -1.35 -0.36 17.92
C ASP A 510 -1.20 0.97 18.68
N ARG A 511 -1.34 2.09 17.97
CA ARG A 511 -1.26 3.46 18.49
C ARG A 511 -2.41 3.81 19.44
N THR A 512 -3.48 3.02 19.46
CA THR A 512 -4.59 3.19 20.41
C THR A 512 -4.30 2.51 21.76
N GLU A 513 -3.37 1.55 21.78
CA GLU A 513 -2.98 0.82 22.99
C GLU A 513 -1.60 1.26 23.52
N PHE A 514 -0.61 1.42 22.64
CA PHE A 514 0.75 1.81 23.02
C PHE A 514 0.84 3.33 23.23
N ARG A 515 1.16 3.73 24.46
CA ARG A 515 1.39 5.14 24.80
C ARG A 515 2.88 5.42 24.84
N ARG A 516 3.33 6.37 24.02
CA ARG A 516 4.73 6.80 24.04
C ARG A 516 5.13 7.35 25.42
N PRO A 517 6.40 7.18 25.84
CA PRO A 517 6.92 7.73 27.08
C PRO A 517 6.69 9.24 27.12
N ARG A 518 5.94 9.69 28.13
CA ARG A 518 5.63 11.10 28.33
C ARG A 518 5.90 11.44 29.79
N LEU A 519 6.76 12.43 30.00
CA LEU A 519 7.05 12.93 31.32
C LEU A 519 5.96 13.91 31.75
N GLU A 520 5.41 13.70 32.94
CA GLU A 520 4.39 14.56 33.54
C GLU A 520 4.82 15.03 34.94
N ILE A 521 4.57 16.30 35.24
CA ILE A 521 4.69 16.81 36.61
C ILE A 521 3.39 16.49 37.34
N VAL A 522 3.32 15.32 37.99
CA VAL A 522 2.08 14.84 38.64
C VAL A 522 1.82 15.50 39.99
N ARG A 523 2.86 16.02 40.65
CA ARG A 523 2.73 16.78 41.88
C ARG A 523 3.91 17.75 42.06
N ALA A 524 3.65 18.86 42.74
CA ALA A 524 4.69 19.70 43.31
C ALA A 524 4.26 20.07 44.74
N ASN A 525 5.22 20.17 45.64
CA ASN A 525 5.01 20.47 47.05
C ASN A 525 5.94 21.60 47.48
N PRO A 526 5.48 22.87 47.37
CA PRO A 526 6.17 24.01 47.96
C PRO A 526 6.30 23.86 49.48
N ASN A 527 7.49 24.15 50.02
CA ASN A 527 7.79 24.04 51.45
C ASN A 527 8.89 25.05 51.84
N ASP A 528 8.85 25.58 53.06
CA ASP A 528 9.86 26.51 53.59
C ASP A 528 11.21 25.83 53.90
N ASP A 529 11.20 24.50 54.04
CA ASP A 529 12.40 23.67 54.12
C ASP A 529 12.72 23.04 52.74
N PRO A 530 13.87 23.38 52.09
CA PRO A 530 14.24 22.79 50.80
C PRO A 530 14.40 21.27 50.86
N ASP A 531 14.73 20.68 52.02
CA ASP A 531 14.83 19.21 52.18
C ASP A 531 13.46 18.52 52.25
N GLU A 532 12.37 19.28 52.40
CA GLU A 532 10.97 18.81 52.36
C GLU A 532 10.18 19.32 51.14
N GLU A 533 10.82 20.13 50.29
CA GLU A 533 10.29 20.68 49.05
C GLU A 533 10.59 19.73 47.88
N PHE A 534 9.58 19.41 47.07
CA PHE A 534 9.77 18.44 45.97
C PHE A 534 8.83 18.62 44.78
N VAL A 535 9.25 18.07 43.65
CA VAL A 535 8.46 17.84 42.44
C VAL A 535 8.41 16.34 42.18
N GLU A 536 7.22 15.79 41.97
CA GLU A 536 7.01 14.40 41.59
C GLU A 536 6.78 14.33 40.07
N LEU A 537 7.71 13.69 39.39
CA LEU A 537 7.65 13.38 37.97
C LEU A 537 7.09 11.96 37.79
N ALA A 538 6.31 11.74 36.74
CA ALA A 538 5.86 10.42 36.34
C ALA A 538 6.05 10.21 34.83
N ASN A 539 6.34 8.98 34.44
CA ASN A 539 6.24 8.56 33.04
C ASN A 539 4.88 7.90 32.84
N SER A 540 4.00 8.52 32.05
CA SER A 540 2.65 8.01 31.76
C SER A 540 2.58 7.07 30.53
N GLY A 541 3.71 6.86 29.86
CA GLY A 541 3.84 5.95 28.72
C GLY A 541 4.30 4.54 29.11
N ASP A 542 4.37 3.67 28.09
CA ASP A 542 4.57 2.23 28.23
C ASP A 542 6.04 1.76 27.99
N ASP A 543 6.94 2.68 27.64
CA ASP A 543 8.40 2.46 27.59
C ASP A 543 9.14 3.43 28.53
N ALA A 544 10.45 3.22 28.76
CA ALA A 544 11.26 4.06 29.63
C ALA A 544 11.49 5.45 29.02
N PHE A 545 11.51 6.47 29.88
CA PHE A 545 11.85 7.85 29.50
C PHE A 545 13.25 8.19 30.02
N SER A 546 14.18 8.57 29.14
CA SER A 546 15.51 9.05 29.55
C SER A 546 15.44 10.48 30.10
N LEU A 547 16.01 10.73 31.28
CA LEU A 547 16.14 12.08 31.82
C LEU A 547 17.45 12.77 31.42
N ALA A 548 18.21 12.17 30.49
CA ALA A 548 19.38 12.80 29.90
C ALA A 548 19.06 14.16 29.30
N ASP A 549 19.97 15.11 29.58
CA ASP A 549 19.89 16.52 29.20
C ASP A 549 18.60 17.23 29.65
N CYS A 550 17.86 16.67 30.60
CA CYS A 550 16.67 17.32 31.15
C CYS A 550 17.03 18.23 32.34
N ARG A 551 16.36 19.38 32.43
CA ARG A 551 16.48 20.34 33.53
C ARG A 551 15.10 20.68 34.07
N LEU A 552 14.93 20.59 35.38
CA LEU A 552 13.78 21.15 36.07
C LEU A 552 14.00 22.66 36.26
N GLU A 553 13.10 23.45 35.71
CA GLU A 553 13.09 24.91 35.80
C GLU A 553 11.90 25.41 36.61
N VAL A 554 12.17 26.39 37.47
CA VAL A 554 11.19 27.05 38.33
C VAL A 554 11.13 28.52 37.95
N HIS A 555 9.92 29.02 37.71
CA HIS A 555 9.69 30.38 37.23
C HIS A 555 8.67 31.13 38.11
N SER A 556 8.96 32.39 38.38
CA SER A 556 8.07 33.37 39.02
C SER A 556 8.06 34.67 38.21
N ASP A 557 6.88 35.27 38.00
CA ASP A 557 6.72 36.48 37.18
C ASP A 557 7.31 36.36 35.76
N GLY A 558 7.43 35.13 35.25
CA GLY A 558 8.04 34.81 33.94
C GLY A 558 9.57 34.89 33.90
N GLU A 559 10.25 35.08 35.03
CA GLU A 559 11.71 34.96 35.15
C GLU A 559 12.10 33.58 35.72
N LEU A 560 13.23 33.03 35.25
CA LEU A 560 13.79 31.78 35.75
C LEU A 560 14.48 32.02 37.10
N ASP A 561 13.91 31.50 38.18
CA ASP A 561 14.46 31.62 39.53
C ASP A 561 15.50 30.54 39.84
N ALA A 562 15.23 29.31 39.37
CA ALA A 562 16.10 28.16 39.57
C ALA A 562 16.02 27.19 38.39
N GLY A 563 17.18 26.67 37.98
CA GLY A 563 17.31 25.61 36.99
C GLY A 563 18.15 24.48 37.55
N ILE A 564 17.69 23.26 37.38
CA ILE A 564 18.23 22.08 38.06
C ILE A 564 18.39 20.94 37.07
N ASP A 565 19.63 20.57 36.76
CA ASP A 565 19.91 19.44 35.87
C ASP A 565 19.50 18.12 36.52
N LEU A 566 18.76 17.32 35.76
CA LEU A 566 18.43 15.94 36.10
C LEU A 566 19.61 15.05 35.68
N ASP A 567 19.78 13.93 36.37
CA ASP A 567 20.92 13.03 36.16
C ASP A 567 20.77 12.27 34.83
N ASP A 568 21.81 12.36 33.98
CA ASP A 568 21.83 11.77 32.65
C ASP A 568 21.82 10.24 32.65
N GLU A 569 22.20 9.61 33.77
CA GLU A 569 22.14 8.14 33.90
C GLU A 569 20.76 7.64 34.34
N VAL A 570 19.82 8.53 34.67
CA VAL A 570 18.50 8.15 35.20
C VAL A 570 17.48 7.97 34.08
N THR A 571 16.93 6.75 34.03
CA THR A 571 15.78 6.41 33.19
C THR A 571 14.56 6.17 34.07
N LEU A 572 13.43 6.76 33.68
CA LEU A 572 12.14 6.56 34.35
C LEU A 572 11.33 5.51 33.59
N ASP A 573 11.31 4.29 34.12
CA ASP A 573 10.52 3.18 33.58
C ASP A 573 9.02 3.54 33.44
N ALA A 574 8.31 2.81 32.59
CA ALA A 574 6.87 2.92 32.39
C ALA A 574 6.09 2.85 33.72
N ASP A 575 5.09 3.73 33.86
CA ASP A 575 4.25 3.90 35.06
C ASP A 575 5.03 4.14 36.38
N LYS A 576 6.32 4.50 36.30
CA LYS A 576 7.11 4.88 37.48
C LYS A 576 7.05 6.36 37.76
N ARG A 577 7.39 6.69 39.01
CA ARG A 577 7.48 8.05 39.50
C ARG A 577 8.85 8.30 40.09
N LEU A 578 9.32 9.51 39.91
CA LEU A 578 10.55 10.01 40.49
C LEU A 578 10.22 11.24 41.33
N THR A 579 10.61 11.22 42.60
CA THR A 579 10.53 12.41 43.45
C THR A 579 11.85 13.16 43.39
N VAL A 580 11.78 14.43 43.03
CA VAL A 580 12.91 15.34 42.85
C VAL A 580 12.81 16.39 43.95
N TYR A 581 13.68 16.28 44.96
CA TYR A 581 13.77 17.20 46.10
C TYR A 581 14.70 18.35 45.76
N THR A 582 14.27 19.59 46.00
CA THR A 582 15.08 20.78 45.67
C THR A 582 16.32 20.86 46.57
N GLY A 583 16.18 20.56 47.86
CA GLY A 583 17.27 20.36 48.83
C GLY A 583 17.88 18.95 48.80
N ASP A 584 18.32 18.43 49.94
CA ASP A 584 18.88 17.08 50.09
C ASP A 584 17.76 16.03 50.30
N ALA A 585 17.70 15.04 49.40
CA ALA A 585 16.79 13.90 49.54
C ALA A 585 17.13 13.04 50.77
N GLY A 586 18.39 13.04 51.21
CA GLY A 586 18.88 12.31 52.36
C GLY A 586 18.84 10.79 52.15
N VAL A 587 17.93 10.12 52.86
CA VAL A 587 17.71 8.65 52.77
C VAL A 587 16.36 8.31 52.11
N ARG A 588 15.67 9.32 51.56
CA ARG A 588 14.37 9.15 50.89
C ARG A 588 14.58 8.61 49.48
N ASP A 589 13.55 7.97 48.95
CA ASP A 589 13.54 7.47 47.57
C ASP A 589 13.31 8.67 46.63
N GLY A 590 14.31 9.03 45.83
CA GLY A 590 14.30 10.23 45.01
C GLY A 590 15.69 10.83 44.81
N ILE A 591 15.74 11.90 44.01
CA ILE A 591 16.97 12.65 43.73
C ILE A 591 16.92 13.95 44.53
N GLY A 592 17.99 14.25 45.27
CA GLY A 592 18.18 15.52 45.94
C GLY A 592 19.16 16.37 45.16
N ILE A 593 18.82 17.63 44.93
CA ILE A 593 19.60 18.53 44.10
C ILE A 593 20.53 19.41 44.95
N GLY A 594 20.18 19.63 46.21
CA GLY A 594 21.02 20.30 47.20
C GLY A 594 20.98 21.83 47.14
N THR A 595 19.83 22.42 46.82
CA THR A 595 19.65 23.88 47.00
C THR A 595 19.61 24.25 48.48
N ASP A 596 20.24 25.37 48.85
CA ASP A 596 20.29 25.86 50.24
C ASP A 596 19.03 26.65 50.65
N ALA A 597 18.13 26.92 49.72
CA ALA A 597 16.92 27.72 49.90
C ALA A 597 15.72 27.08 49.17
N SER A 598 14.53 27.30 49.70
CA SER A 598 13.26 26.97 49.04
C SER A 598 13.13 27.78 47.75
N VAL A 599 12.75 27.10 46.67
CA VAL A 599 12.57 27.70 45.33
C VAL A 599 11.12 27.59 44.84
N LEU A 600 10.29 26.72 45.41
CA LEU A 600 8.89 26.55 45.00
C LEU A 600 7.91 27.41 45.82
N GLU A 601 8.32 28.00 46.95
CA GLU A 601 7.41 28.78 47.83
C GLU A 601 6.80 29.99 47.11
N GLU A 602 7.59 30.70 46.31
CA GLU A 602 7.14 31.88 45.53
C GLU A 602 6.88 31.54 44.05
N ALA A 603 7.07 30.29 43.64
CA ALA A 603 6.98 29.86 42.24
C ALA A 603 5.57 29.91 41.68
N GLU A 604 5.43 30.45 40.47
CA GLU A 604 4.18 30.43 39.71
C GLU A 604 4.08 29.19 38.84
N THR A 605 5.19 28.77 38.23
CA THR A 605 5.21 27.59 37.34
C THR A 605 6.49 26.78 37.52
N VAL A 606 6.36 25.47 37.28
CA VAL A 606 7.47 24.53 37.17
C VAL A 606 7.40 23.88 35.80
N SER A 607 8.54 23.78 35.14
CA SER A 607 8.68 23.07 33.87
C SER A 607 9.86 22.12 33.90
N VAL A 608 9.77 21.02 33.15
CA VAL A 608 10.93 20.23 32.76
C VAL A 608 11.27 20.59 31.33
N VAL A 609 12.52 20.95 31.08
CA VAL A 609 13.04 21.24 29.75
C VAL A 609 14.11 20.21 29.38
N ARG A 610 14.35 19.97 28.09
CA ARG A 610 15.46 19.18 27.58
C ARG A 610 16.36 20.07 26.72
N PHE A 611 17.67 19.87 26.81
CA PHE A 611 18.65 20.55 25.97
C PHE A 611 19.20 19.60 24.91
N GLU A 612 18.89 19.85 23.65
CA GLU A 612 19.34 19.01 22.53
C GLU A 612 20.44 19.74 21.75
N GLU A 613 21.38 19.01 21.14
CA GLU A 613 22.35 19.63 20.21
C GLU A 613 21.59 20.17 18.98
N SER A 614 21.98 21.33 18.47
CA SER A 614 21.35 21.89 17.26
C SER A 614 22.05 21.35 16.01
N ASP A 615 21.31 20.63 15.17
CA ASP A 615 21.82 20.19 13.86
C ASP A 615 21.88 21.35 12.84
N ASP A 616 21.30 22.51 13.16
CA ASP A 616 20.98 23.57 12.21
C ASP A 616 21.58 24.93 12.60
N VAL A 617 22.92 25.05 12.57
CA VAL A 617 23.61 26.35 12.47
C VAL A 617 24.84 26.24 11.55
N GLY A 618 24.69 26.73 10.32
CA GLY A 618 25.84 27.06 9.47
C GLY A 618 26.82 27.98 10.21
N GLY A 619 28.08 27.53 10.30
CA GLY A 619 29.19 28.12 11.04
C GLY A 619 29.15 29.65 11.19
N GLY A 620 28.68 30.10 12.35
CA GLY A 620 29.00 31.40 12.91
C GLY A 620 30.14 31.22 13.89
N ASP A 621 31.31 31.79 13.59
CA ASP A 621 32.44 31.88 14.52
C ASP A 621 32.03 32.64 15.79
N ASP A 622 31.48 31.96 16.80
CA ASP A 622 31.42 32.45 18.17
C ASP A 622 32.72 32.03 18.90
N PRO A 623 33.62 32.98 19.25
CA PRO A 623 34.92 32.65 19.85
C PRO A 623 34.84 32.11 21.29
N ASP A 624 33.64 31.98 21.87
CA ASP A 624 33.40 31.46 23.22
C ASP A 624 32.79 30.04 23.25
N GLY A 625 32.99 29.20 22.22
CA GLY A 625 33.10 27.73 22.36
C GLY A 625 32.00 26.91 23.05
N ASP A 626 30.77 27.40 23.18
CA ASP A 626 29.59 26.61 23.52
C ASP A 626 28.64 26.65 22.31
N ASP A 627 28.47 25.52 21.62
CA ASP A 627 27.42 25.38 20.60
C ASP A 627 26.04 25.65 21.23
N PRO A 628 25.14 26.37 20.55
CA PRO A 628 23.83 26.66 21.10
C PRO A 628 23.00 25.36 21.18
N LYS A 629 22.87 24.78 22.38
CA LYS A 629 21.89 23.72 22.64
C LYS A 629 20.46 24.27 22.53
N PHE A 630 19.59 23.58 21.80
CA PHE A 630 18.17 23.90 21.68
C PHE A 630 17.43 23.55 22.98
N ARG A 631 16.69 24.51 23.55
CA ARG A 631 15.95 24.33 24.82
C ARG A 631 14.48 24.00 24.53
N ARG A 632 14.07 22.79 24.87
CA ARG A 632 12.74 22.20 24.58
C ARG A 632 11.91 22.01 25.86
N VAL A 633 10.62 22.40 25.92
CA VAL A 633 9.80 22.25 27.15
C VAL A 633 9.00 20.94 27.12
N ILE A 634 9.38 19.95 27.93
CA ILE A 634 8.80 18.60 27.94
C ILE A 634 7.55 18.50 28.83
N ALA A 635 7.54 19.19 29.97
CA ALA A 635 6.43 19.18 30.91
C ALA A 635 6.30 20.54 31.59
N LYS A 636 5.07 21.00 31.87
CA LYS A 636 4.84 22.27 32.58
C LYS A 636 3.64 22.17 33.52
N ARG A 637 3.75 22.79 34.68
CA ARG A 637 2.69 22.84 35.70
C ARG A 637 2.67 24.19 36.42
N ALA A 638 1.50 24.81 36.49
CA ALA A 638 1.28 25.98 37.34
C ALA A 638 1.13 25.56 38.83
N LEU A 639 1.77 26.31 39.72
CA LEU A 639 1.79 26.09 41.16
C LEU A 639 0.92 27.09 41.94
N SER A 640 0.78 28.31 41.45
CA SER A 640 -0.07 29.31 42.09
C SER A 640 -1.56 29.07 41.78
N THR A 641 -2.43 29.36 42.75
CA THR A 641 -3.82 29.72 42.43
C THR A 641 -3.75 31.11 41.85
N VAL A 642 -4.06 31.26 40.56
CA VAL A 642 -4.22 32.56 39.90
C VAL A 642 -5.09 33.46 40.79
N ASP A 643 -4.48 34.48 41.41
CA ASP A 643 -5.23 35.47 42.19
C ASP A 643 -5.98 36.39 41.19
N GLU A 644 -7.31 36.37 41.27
CA GLU A 644 -8.26 37.27 40.58
C GLU A 644 -8.16 37.38 39.05
N ALA A 645 -8.40 36.27 38.33
CA ALA A 645 -9.01 36.33 36.99
C ALA A 645 -10.05 35.21 36.85
N ASP A 646 -11.32 35.61 36.71
CA ASP A 646 -12.48 34.73 36.60
C ASP A 646 -12.32 33.71 35.45
N ALA A 647 -12.46 32.43 35.80
CA ALA A 647 -12.48 31.22 34.98
C ALA A 647 -11.14 30.66 34.48
N ALA A 648 -10.92 29.37 34.72
CA ALA A 648 -9.87 28.61 34.06
C ALA A 648 -10.33 28.31 32.64
N TYR A 649 -9.66 28.92 31.66
CA TYR A 649 -9.85 28.56 30.27
C TYR A 649 -9.28 27.16 30.04
N ARG A 650 -10.14 26.19 29.69
CA ARG A 650 -9.70 24.85 29.27
C ARG A 650 -10.36 24.49 27.96
N LEU A 651 -9.56 23.90 27.06
CA LEU A 651 -10.12 23.13 25.96
C LEU A 651 -10.95 21.98 26.55
N ALA A 652 -12.17 21.82 26.05
CA ALA A 652 -13.13 20.86 26.59
C ALA A 652 -12.90 19.43 26.11
N SER A 653 -11.99 19.23 25.16
CA SER A 653 -11.63 17.93 24.59
C SER A 653 -10.12 17.84 24.39
N THR A 654 -9.52 16.74 24.86
CA THR A 654 -8.18 16.29 24.50
C THR A 654 -8.26 15.43 23.24
N VAL A 655 -7.35 15.63 22.29
CA VAL A 655 -7.25 14.82 21.07
C VAL A 655 -6.11 13.81 21.26
N PRO A 656 -6.30 12.53 20.93
CA PRO A 656 -5.21 11.56 20.96
C PRO A 656 -4.09 11.93 19.97
N ASP A 657 -2.86 11.51 20.27
CA ASP A 657 -1.65 11.77 19.51
C ASP A 657 -1.55 11.02 18.17
N HIS A 658 -2.51 10.15 17.88
CA HIS A 658 -2.64 9.40 16.62
C HIS A 658 -3.82 9.88 15.75
N TRP A 659 -4.38 11.06 16.07
CA TRP A 659 -5.47 11.68 15.32
C TRP A 659 -4.99 12.94 14.60
N TYR A 660 -4.99 12.88 13.27
CA TYR A 660 -4.47 13.94 12.43
C TYR A 660 -5.61 14.61 11.65
N PRO A 661 -5.88 15.92 11.88
CA PRO A 661 -6.89 16.63 11.12
C PRO A 661 -6.40 16.95 9.71
N PHE A 662 -7.35 16.98 8.78
CA PHE A 662 -7.16 17.52 7.44
C PHE A 662 -7.97 18.81 7.31
N SER A 663 -7.30 19.89 6.94
CA SER A 663 -7.92 21.20 6.71
C SER A 663 -8.14 21.44 5.22
N ILE A 664 -9.19 22.18 4.87
CA ILE A 664 -9.47 22.52 3.47
C ILE A 664 -8.51 23.65 3.06
N GLU A 665 -7.69 23.40 2.05
CA GLU A 665 -6.91 24.43 1.38
C GLU A 665 -7.75 25.03 0.23
N PRO A 666 -8.15 26.31 0.29
CA PRO A 666 -8.87 26.93 -0.82
C PRO A 666 -7.93 27.10 -2.01
N THR A 667 -8.29 26.55 -3.17
CA THR A 667 -7.51 26.66 -4.41
C THR A 667 -7.22 28.13 -4.74
N GLU A 668 -5.99 28.45 -5.19
CA GLU A 668 -5.51 29.82 -5.44
C GLU A 668 -6.43 30.70 -6.33
N ALA A 669 -7.32 30.09 -7.11
CA ALA A 669 -8.38 30.78 -7.84
C ALA A 669 -9.32 31.63 -6.93
N GLN A 670 -9.38 31.35 -5.63
CA GLN A 670 -10.08 32.16 -4.63
C GLN A 670 -9.18 33.18 -3.91
N ALA A 671 -7.85 32.98 -3.91
CA ALA A 671 -6.87 33.85 -3.25
C ALA A 671 -6.46 35.08 -4.09
N GLY A 672 -6.85 35.11 -5.37
CA GLY A 672 -6.52 36.16 -6.32
C GLY A 672 -7.28 37.49 -6.19
N VAL A 673 -7.42 38.10 -4.99
CA VAL A 673 -7.57 39.57 -4.83
C VAL A 673 -6.99 40.04 -3.48
N GLY A 674 -5.67 40.00 -3.36
CA GLY A 674 -4.92 40.77 -2.36
C GLY A 674 -4.91 42.26 -2.68
N GLY A 675 -6.03 42.94 -2.46
CA GLY A 675 -6.18 44.38 -2.63
C GLY A 675 -7.27 44.95 -1.73
N ASN A 676 -6.96 45.12 -0.44
CA ASN A 676 -7.74 45.79 0.59
C ASN A 676 -9.20 45.32 0.80
N GLY A 677 -9.43 44.56 1.89
CA GLY A 677 -10.69 44.59 2.65
C GLY A 677 -11.94 44.13 1.89
N GLY A 678 -11.85 43.04 1.13
CA GLY A 678 -13.00 42.37 0.52
C GLY A 678 -13.64 41.38 1.51
N LYS A 679 -14.93 41.59 1.82
CA LYS A 679 -15.75 40.65 2.59
C LYS A 679 -15.65 39.23 2.02
N LEU A 680 -15.50 38.21 2.87
CA LEU A 680 -15.95 36.85 2.56
C LEU A 680 -17.37 36.95 1.97
N GLY A 681 -17.53 36.51 0.73
CA GLY A 681 -18.82 36.46 0.07
C GLY A 681 -19.77 35.56 0.86
N SER A 682 -20.98 36.04 1.10
CA SER A 682 -22.06 35.33 1.79
C SER A 682 -22.73 34.24 0.95
N ASP A 683 -22.13 33.85 -0.17
CA ASP A 683 -22.63 32.83 -1.06
C ASP A 683 -21.72 31.61 -0.89
N GLY A 684 -22.22 30.58 -0.21
CA GLY A 684 -21.50 29.32 -0.02
C GLY A 684 -21.10 28.76 -1.38
N GLY A 685 -19.80 28.89 -1.69
CA GLY A 685 -19.20 28.25 -2.85
C GLY A 685 -19.34 26.75 -2.67
N ALA A 686 -20.01 26.10 -3.61
CA ALA A 686 -19.96 24.65 -3.71
C ALA A 686 -18.49 24.25 -3.92
N LEU A 687 -18.05 23.22 -3.19
CA LEU A 687 -16.73 22.63 -3.35
C LEU A 687 -16.51 22.29 -4.83
N THR A 688 -15.40 22.76 -5.39
CA THR A 688 -14.96 22.39 -6.74
C THR A 688 -14.10 21.13 -6.63
N GLY A 689 -14.10 20.26 -7.64
CA GLY A 689 -13.33 18.99 -7.63
C GLY A 689 -11.80 19.14 -7.48
N ASP A 690 -11.30 20.37 -7.43
CA ASP A 690 -9.89 20.72 -7.21
C ASP A 690 -9.58 21.10 -5.74
N ASP A 691 -10.56 21.07 -4.84
CA ASP A 691 -10.34 21.36 -3.42
C ASP A 691 -9.51 20.25 -2.76
N ARG A 692 -8.42 20.64 -2.09
CA ARG A 692 -7.49 19.72 -1.42
C ARG A 692 -7.66 19.78 0.09
N LEU A 693 -7.55 18.62 0.71
CA LEU A 693 -7.51 18.40 2.15
C LEU A 693 -6.03 18.29 2.54
N LEU A 694 -5.49 19.31 3.20
CA LEU A 694 -4.11 19.34 3.66
C LEU A 694 -3.99 18.67 5.02
N LEU A 695 -3.10 17.69 5.14
CA LEU A 695 -2.72 17.11 6.43
C LEU A 695 -2.22 18.24 7.35
N SER A 696 -2.86 18.39 8.49
CA SER A 696 -2.64 19.48 9.43
C SER A 696 -2.39 18.93 10.82
N ILE A 697 -1.79 19.75 11.69
CA ILE A 697 -1.52 19.38 13.08
C ILE A 697 -2.48 20.14 13.99
N LEU A 698 -3.02 19.45 15.01
CA LEU A 698 -3.89 20.08 16.01
C LEU A 698 -3.05 20.62 17.16
N LEU A 699 -3.03 21.94 17.32
CA LEU A 699 -2.39 22.60 18.47
C LEU A 699 -3.31 22.52 19.69
N ASP A 700 -2.86 21.90 20.78
CA ASP A 700 -3.51 21.99 22.08
C ASP A 700 -2.97 23.20 22.89
N ALA A 701 -3.73 23.70 23.87
CA ALA A 701 -3.32 24.88 24.63
C ALA A 701 -2.06 24.66 25.50
N ALA A 702 -1.74 23.42 25.86
CA ALA A 702 -0.50 23.10 26.58
C ALA A 702 0.72 23.14 25.62
N SER A 703 0.49 22.83 24.34
CA SER A 703 1.48 22.87 23.26
C SER A 703 1.73 24.27 22.69
N LEU A 704 0.97 25.29 23.11
CA LEU A 704 1.22 26.68 22.71
C LEU A 704 2.55 27.25 23.24
N ASP A 705 3.13 26.61 24.27
CA ASP A 705 4.47 26.91 24.81
C ASP A 705 5.52 25.87 24.37
N VAL A 706 5.19 25.01 23.40
CA VAL A 706 5.99 23.87 22.94
C VAL A 706 6.41 24.13 21.49
N HIS A 707 7.60 23.68 21.09
CA HIS A 707 8.08 23.85 19.71
C HIS A 707 7.28 22.99 18.71
N VAL A 708 7.23 23.42 17.44
CA VAL A 708 6.45 22.73 16.38
C VAL A 708 6.92 21.28 16.18
N ASP A 709 8.23 21.04 16.31
CA ASP A 709 8.87 19.72 16.16
C ASP A 709 8.53 18.74 17.29
N GLU A 710 7.79 19.20 18.31
CA GLU A 710 7.30 18.36 19.40
C GLU A 710 5.85 17.92 19.24
N LEU A 711 5.15 18.48 18.25
CA LEU A 711 3.80 18.08 17.98
C LEU A 711 3.81 16.65 17.42
N PRO A 712 2.82 15.82 17.77
CA PRO A 712 2.73 14.49 17.22
C PRO A 712 2.62 14.60 15.70
N LEU A 713 3.62 14.03 15.01
CA LEU A 713 3.62 13.83 13.57
C LEU A 713 3.14 12.40 13.28
N PRO A 714 2.61 12.13 12.09
CA PRO A 714 2.38 10.75 11.64
C PRO A 714 3.70 10.00 11.59
N GLU A 715 3.63 8.68 11.78
CA GLU A 715 4.80 7.80 11.81
C GLU A 715 4.76 6.79 10.65
N GLY A 716 3.56 6.41 10.22
CA GLY A 716 3.38 5.45 9.14
C GLY A 716 3.46 6.08 7.76
N ARG A 717 3.98 5.32 6.79
CA ARG A 717 4.13 5.75 5.38
C ARG A 717 2.81 6.07 4.68
N LEU A 718 1.68 5.61 5.22
CA LEU A 718 0.35 5.96 4.72
C LEU A 718 -0.02 7.44 4.93
N LEU A 719 0.52 8.08 5.97
CA LEU A 719 0.27 9.50 6.28
C LEU A 719 1.50 10.38 6.09
N ASP A 720 2.69 9.80 6.18
CA ASP A 720 3.96 10.45 5.87
C ASP A 720 4.65 9.72 4.70
N PRO A 721 4.10 9.84 3.47
CA PRO A 721 4.70 9.21 2.30
C PRO A 721 6.04 9.89 1.96
N GLU A 722 6.93 9.13 1.33
CA GLU A 722 8.18 9.68 0.78
C GLU A 722 7.90 10.87 -0.13
N GLU A 723 8.77 11.88 -0.09
CA GLU A 723 8.60 13.11 -0.89
C GLU A 723 8.43 12.79 -2.39
N GLU A 724 9.09 11.73 -2.87
CA GLU A 724 9.04 11.27 -4.25
C GLU A 724 7.67 10.75 -4.68
N SER A 725 6.89 10.22 -3.75
CA SER A 725 5.50 9.79 -3.99
C SER A 725 4.50 10.96 -3.92
N LEU A 726 4.93 12.17 -3.51
CA LEU A 726 4.09 13.37 -3.49
C LEU A 726 4.24 14.22 -4.76
N PRO A 727 3.25 15.06 -5.12
CA PRO A 727 3.40 16.02 -6.21
C PRO A 727 4.65 16.91 -6.05
N LYS A 728 5.32 17.28 -7.15
CA LYS A 728 6.54 18.10 -7.10
C LYS A 728 6.30 19.42 -6.37
N GLY A 729 7.10 19.70 -5.34
CA GLY A 729 7.01 20.91 -4.54
C GLY A 729 6.00 20.85 -3.38
N ASP A 730 5.26 19.75 -3.24
CA ASP A 730 4.49 19.45 -2.03
C ASP A 730 5.36 18.61 -1.09
N GLY A 731 5.70 19.17 0.07
CA GLY A 731 6.37 18.45 1.17
C GLY A 731 5.39 17.91 2.23
N VAL A 732 4.08 17.97 1.98
CA VAL A 732 3.04 17.54 2.92
C VAL A 732 1.90 16.87 2.15
N LEU A 733 1.34 15.80 2.72
CA LEU A 733 0.22 15.06 2.14
C LEU A 733 -1.04 15.94 1.97
N LYS A 734 -1.55 15.98 0.73
CA LYS A 734 -2.80 16.66 0.34
C LYS A 734 -3.76 15.71 -0.34
N LEU A 735 -4.86 15.34 0.32
CA LEU A 735 -5.87 14.46 -0.27
C LEU A 735 -6.84 15.25 -1.16
N HIS A 736 -7.35 14.63 -2.22
CA HIS A 736 -8.54 15.15 -2.88
C HIS A 736 -9.76 15.03 -1.96
N GLU A 737 -10.69 15.99 -2.06
CA GLU A 737 -11.92 15.97 -1.26
C GLU A 737 -12.74 14.69 -1.46
N ASP A 738 -12.83 14.20 -2.69
CA ASP A 738 -13.59 13.00 -3.07
C ASP A 738 -12.87 11.68 -2.73
N ALA A 739 -11.55 11.73 -2.44
CA ALA A 739 -10.79 10.59 -1.96
C ALA A 739 -11.35 10.08 -0.62
N VAL A 740 -11.85 10.96 0.26
CA VAL A 740 -12.49 10.53 1.51
C VAL A 740 -14.00 10.57 1.37
N THR A 741 -14.63 9.41 1.16
CA THR A 741 -16.08 9.31 1.01
C THR A 741 -16.83 9.58 2.33
N ARG A 742 -18.16 9.73 2.27
CA ARG A 742 -19.01 9.88 3.47
C ARG A 742 -18.95 8.70 4.44
N SER A 743 -18.74 7.49 3.92
CA SER A 743 -18.54 6.30 4.75
C SER A 743 -17.14 6.21 5.36
N GLY A 744 -16.25 7.15 5.05
CA GLY A 744 -14.83 7.06 5.34
C GLY A 744 -14.12 6.06 4.43
N ARG A 745 -12.83 5.86 4.68
CA ARG A 745 -11.98 4.85 4.06
C ARG A 745 -11.04 4.27 5.10
N THR A 746 -10.67 3.00 4.95
CA THR A 746 -9.58 2.37 5.70
C THR A 746 -8.48 2.08 4.69
N ALA A 747 -7.29 2.64 4.91
CA ALA A 747 -6.09 2.30 4.14
C ALA A 747 -5.20 1.40 5.00
N GLU A 748 -4.73 0.32 4.42
CA GLU A 748 -3.89 -0.68 5.07
C GLU A 748 -2.65 -0.93 4.22
N ARG A 749 -1.50 -1.14 4.86
CA ARG A 749 -0.30 -1.70 4.21
C ARG A 749 -0.06 -3.12 4.74
N HIS A 750 0.24 -4.06 3.87
CA HIS A 750 0.50 -5.46 4.20
C HIS A 750 1.57 -6.05 3.28
N TYR A 751 2.16 -7.16 3.72
CA TYR A 751 3.04 -7.98 2.89
C TYR A 751 2.24 -9.09 2.21
N GLN A 752 2.51 -9.30 0.93
CA GLN A 752 1.90 -10.36 0.13
C GLN A 752 2.97 -11.34 -0.35
N TYR A 753 2.57 -12.61 -0.46
CA TYR A 753 3.41 -13.68 -0.98
C TYR A 753 2.60 -14.59 -1.90
N VAL A 754 3.13 -14.87 -3.10
CA VAL A 754 2.53 -15.83 -4.03
C VAL A 754 3.60 -16.71 -4.68
N HIS A 755 3.21 -17.95 -4.94
CA HIS A 755 3.95 -18.83 -5.83
C HIS A 755 3.26 -18.81 -7.19
N TRP A 756 3.96 -18.31 -8.20
CA TRP A 756 3.41 -18.07 -9.53
C TRP A 756 3.24 -19.37 -10.34
N ALA A 757 2.60 -19.24 -11.50
CA ALA A 757 2.22 -20.37 -12.35
C ALA A 757 3.42 -21.10 -12.98
N ASP A 758 4.54 -20.39 -13.16
CA ASP A 758 5.80 -20.90 -13.71
C ASP A 758 6.75 -21.49 -12.64
N GLY A 759 6.43 -21.30 -11.36
CA GLY A 759 7.25 -21.75 -10.23
C GLY A 759 8.07 -20.67 -9.54
N THR A 760 8.05 -19.43 -10.01
CA THR A 760 8.69 -18.32 -9.30
C THR A 760 7.92 -17.94 -8.05
N VAL A 761 8.61 -17.23 -7.16
CA VAL A 761 8.06 -16.73 -5.92
C VAL A 761 8.12 -15.22 -5.97
N HIS A 762 7.02 -14.57 -5.59
CA HIS A 762 6.90 -13.13 -5.55
C HIS A 762 6.46 -12.72 -4.15
N CYS A 763 7.19 -11.80 -3.53
CA CYS A 763 6.86 -11.23 -2.24
C CYS A 763 6.96 -9.71 -2.32
N TRP A 764 5.92 -8.97 -1.97
CA TRP A 764 5.94 -7.51 -2.06
C TRP A 764 5.17 -6.88 -0.90
N SER A 765 5.42 -5.62 -0.63
CA SER A 765 4.56 -4.78 0.18
C SER A 765 3.58 -4.04 -0.72
N GLY A 766 2.31 -4.02 -0.35
CA GLY A 766 1.26 -3.30 -1.07
C GLY A 766 0.26 -2.64 -0.13
N ARG A 767 -0.55 -1.75 -0.69
CA ARG A 767 -1.60 -0.99 0.00
C ARG A 767 -2.97 -1.45 -0.46
N THR A 768 -3.91 -1.52 0.47
CA THR A 768 -5.33 -1.73 0.15
C THR A 768 -6.17 -0.64 0.78
N VAL A 769 -7.17 -0.17 0.03
CA VAL A 769 -8.11 0.83 0.49
C VAL A 769 -9.52 0.32 0.39
N GLN A 770 -10.19 0.23 1.53
CA GLN A 770 -11.55 -0.28 1.63
C GLN A 770 -12.51 0.83 2.08
N PRO A 771 -13.81 0.74 1.72
CA PRO A 771 -14.83 1.61 2.29
C PRO A 771 -14.85 1.50 3.82
N GLY A 772 -14.88 2.65 4.51
CA GLY A 772 -14.94 2.70 5.96
C GLY A 772 -16.30 2.31 6.54
N TYR A 773 -16.42 2.36 7.87
CA TYR A 773 -17.60 1.93 8.61
C TYR A 773 -18.67 3.01 8.85
N GLY A 774 -18.46 4.23 8.34
CA GLY A 774 -19.38 5.37 8.51
C GLY A 774 -18.68 6.68 8.88
N GLU A 775 -19.49 7.68 9.25
CA GLU A 775 -18.99 8.99 9.69
C GLU A 775 -18.30 8.90 11.06
N LEU A 776 -17.24 9.69 11.26
CA LEU A 776 -16.56 9.82 12.54
C LEU A 776 -17.19 10.91 13.40
N ALA A 777 -16.97 10.80 14.72
CA ALA A 777 -17.32 11.85 15.67
C ALA A 777 -16.15 12.03 16.65
N SER A 778 -15.32 13.05 16.41
CA SER A 778 -14.19 13.44 17.26
C SER A 778 -14.63 13.91 18.65
N ALA A 779 -15.90 14.31 18.80
CA ALA A 779 -16.42 15.00 19.97
C ALA A 779 -15.62 16.27 20.35
N LEU A 780 -14.89 16.85 19.38
CA LEU A 780 -14.18 18.11 19.54
C LEU A 780 -15.13 19.20 20.01
N ARG A 781 -14.76 19.87 21.09
CA ARG A 781 -15.47 21.02 21.64
C ARG A 781 -14.48 22.16 21.80
N PHE A 782 -14.74 23.24 21.07
CA PHE A 782 -13.99 24.48 21.20
C PHE A 782 -14.39 25.18 22.51
N ASP A 783 -13.39 25.62 23.26
CA ASP A 783 -13.40 26.55 24.39
C ASP A 783 -14.57 26.44 25.39
N VAL A 784 -14.27 25.97 26.60
CA VAL A 784 -15.22 26.04 27.72
C VAL A 784 -14.62 26.87 28.85
N LEU A 785 -15.43 27.81 29.35
CA LEU A 785 -15.15 28.57 30.55
C LEU A 785 -15.64 27.74 31.75
N ASP A 786 -14.71 27.20 32.54
CA ASP A 786 -15.04 26.52 33.79
C ASP A 786 -14.98 27.51 34.97
N ASP A 787 -16.03 27.51 35.80
CA ASP A 787 -16.03 28.19 37.09
C ASP A 787 -15.06 27.44 38.03
N LEU A 788 -14.09 28.14 38.62
CA LEU A 788 -13.17 27.58 39.61
C LEU A 788 -13.94 27.34 40.94
N GLU A 789 -14.10 26.07 41.36
CA GLU A 789 -14.67 25.69 42.68
C GLU A 789 -13.68 25.79 43.84
#